data_AF-A0AAD6M0X6-F1
#
_entry.id   AF-A0AAD6M0X6-F1
#
_cell.length_a   1.000
_cell.length_b   1.000
_cell.length_c   1.000
_cell.angle_alpha   90.00
_cell.angle_beta   90.00
_cell.angle_gamma   90.00
#
_symmetry.space_group_name_H-M   'P 1'
#
loop_
_entity.id
_entity.type
_entity.pdbx_description
1 polymer ?
#
loop_
_entity_poly.entity_id
_entity_poly.type
_entity_poly.pdbx_seq_one_letter_code
_entity_poly.pdbx_strand_id
1 'polypeptide(L)'
;MAVTKTEPITGSTTKSSAPPPSMSLKSDLLSALSLKSLKLKTKQQELLIRVSILCLVYVLAFITRLFSVLRYESMIHEFDPYFNYRTTLFLTEKGFYEFWNWFDSESWYPLGRIIGGTLYPGLMVTAAIMYWGLRFLRFAVHIREVCVLTAPFFASNTTLVAYFFGKEIWDTGAGLVAAVLISICPGYISRSVAGSYDNEGVAIFALLLTFYLFVKAVNTGSSAWGLASAFGYFYMVSAWGGYVFIINLIPLYVLVLLITGRYSMRLYVAYNCMYVLGMLLAMQIRFVGFQHVQSGEHMAAMGVFFLMQVFYFLEWVKYLLNDKKLFEAFLRITVTCAVGVGAIALGVGTASGYISPWTGRFYSLLDPTYAKDHIPIIASVSEHQPTAWSSFMFDFHILLFLFPAGLYFCFQQLSDATIFIVMYGLTSMYFAGVMVRLILVATPAVCLIGAIAVSATIKNLTMLLRTKSKVSQSGSTKGTGGGKASSKALLDQSPPFQRNGAIALLLVVFYSLSRYAIHCTWVTSEAYSSPSIVLAARGAHGNRVIFDDYREAYFWLRQNTPPDAKVMSWWDYGYQITAMGNRTVIVDNNTWNNTHIATVGRAMSSYEDEAYEIMKSLDVDYVLVVFGGVTGYSSDDINKFLWMVRIGGGVFPVIKEPDYLVNGEYRVDKGAAPKMLNCLMYKLSYYRFGELVTEYGKPPGYDRARGVEIGNKDIKLEHLEEAFTTSNWIVRIYKFQGLLFTGCRSNLLVADGRYNLTGNPSFTLKHKSSSLRAHAALKLVHFQRSNITSTCPRGLLWRWGVSKVISIYLLCCLNLVALAQDYPSLSTSSYGCDDVSSYYASVKGLEGKALKKKLHSVISKHQSLSYKEVWDALKFLDAANVDRPQASSGIVEIYSLRAVSKDLAGKPEGWNREHLWPRSYGLISGPSLTDLHNIRPADVNVNSSRGNKYYGECNKKSIRCLKPANKEAAFDTETDKERWTPPTKVRGDIARAIMYMAVCYGLHQPGGQNLHLSDSPSIENREMGILSTLLKWNEVDPPSREEKLRNDRVCKFYQHNRNPFVDHPEYASLIWKRVTPTHQNWRFPAKKELMK
;
A
#
# COMPACT_ATOMS: atom_id res chain seq x y z
N MET A 1 -56.72 66.48 -3.85
CA MET A 1 -57.04 67.84 -3.39
C MET A 1 -56.54 67.98 -1.97
N ALA A 2 -56.09 69.17 -1.63
CA ALA A 2 -55.18 69.48 -0.55
C ALA A 2 -55.87 69.72 0.81
N VAL A 3 -55.01 70.06 1.78
CA VAL A 3 -55.22 71.01 2.89
C VAL A 3 -55.41 70.37 4.29
N THR A 4 -54.28 70.26 5.00
CA THR A 4 -53.92 70.86 6.33
C THR A 4 -55.06 71.40 7.22
N LYS A 5 -55.06 71.43 8.56
CA LYS A 5 -54.06 71.63 9.64
C LYS A 5 -54.90 71.55 10.95
N THR A 6 -54.40 71.00 12.06
CA THR A 6 -54.13 71.63 13.39
C THR A 6 -54.20 70.43 14.38
N GLU A 7 -53.53 70.29 15.52
CA GLU A 7 -52.69 71.06 16.45
C GLU A 7 -51.97 70.00 17.33
N PRO A 8 -50.79 70.26 17.93
CA PRO A 8 -50.16 69.33 18.87
C PRO A 8 -50.30 69.79 20.33
N ILE A 9 -50.26 68.87 21.29
CA ILE A 9 -49.45 68.95 22.53
C ILE A 9 -49.70 67.74 23.45
N THR A 10 -48.58 67.07 23.75
CA THR A 10 -48.26 66.22 24.91
C THR A 10 -49.16 65.04 25.29
N GLY A 11 -48.59 63.85 25.18
CA GLY A 11 -49.04 62.68 25.94
C GLY A 11 -48.05 61.53 25.80
N SER A 12 -47.58 60.98 26.91
CA SER A 12 -48.00 59.65 27.37
C SER A 12 -46.99 59.04 28.34
N THR A 13 -47.49 58.76 29.55
CA THR A 13 -46.99 57.71 30.43
C THR A 13 -48.08 56.65 30.48
N THR A 14 -47.84 55.47 29.93
CA THR A 14 -48.61 54.26 30.22
C THR A 14 -47.68 53.04 30.21
N LYS A 15 -47.79 52.24 31.27
CA LYS A 15 -47.13 50.94 31.44
C LYS A 15 -47.70 49.92 30.44
N SER A 16 -46.85 49.13 29.80
CA SER A 16 -47.16 47.73 29.47
C SER A 16 -45.90 46.87 29.32
N SER A 17 -45.99 45.67 29.89
CA SER A 17 -45.33 44.41 29.51
C SER A 17 -43.81 44.38 29.26
N ALA A 18 -43.11 43.66 30.16
CA ALA A 18 -41.72 43.25 30.01
C ALA A 18 -41.47 42.41 28.73
N PRO A 19 -40.41 42.72 27.97
CA PRO A 19 -39.77 41.77 27.06
C PRO A 19 -38.56 41.09 27.74
N PRO A 20 -38.21 39.85 27.35
CA PRO A 20 -37.16 39.05 27.98
C PRO A 20 -35.75 39.63 27.73
N PRO A 21 -34.78 39.35 28.61
CA PRO A 21 -33.43 39.86 28.43
C PRO A 21 -32.81 39.23 27.19
N SER A 22 -32.39 40.08 26.25
CA SER A 22 -31.59 39.69 25.11
C SER A 22 -30.24 39.15 25.60
N MET A 23 -30.13 37.82 25.68
CA MET A 23 -28.85 37.14 25.83
C MET A 23 -27.92 37.56 24.69
N SER A 24 -26.91 38.37 24.99
CA SER A 24 -25.80 38.63 24.09
C SER A 24 -24.90 37.40 24.00
N LEU A 25 -25.36 36.38 23.27
CA LEU A 25 -24.62 35.12 23.05
C LEU A 25 -23.19 35.36 22.52
N LYS A 26 -22.93 36.51 21.86
CA LYS A 26 -21.61 36.90 21.36
C LYS A 26 -20.63 37.36 22.45
N SER A 27 -21.08 38.01 23.53
CA SER A 27 -20.17 38.42 24.61
C SER A 27 -19.76 37.25 25.49
N ASP A 28 -20.68 36.30 25.68
CA ASP A 28 -20.45 35.13 26.53
C ASP A 28 -19.65 34.02 25.84
N LEU A 29 -19.76 33.88 24.51
CA LEU A 29 -18.86 33.02 23.75
C LEU A 29 -17.42 33.56 23.70
N LEU A 30 -17.25 34.88 23.58
CA LEU A 30 -15.93 35.52 23.62
C LEU A 30 -15.32 35.52 25.02
N SER A 31 -16.14 35.56 26.08
CA SER A 31 -15.68 35.41 27.46
C SER A 31 -15.40 33.95 27.83
N ALA A 32 -16.11 32.98 27.24
CA ALA A 32 -15.83 31.54 27.38
C ALA A 32 -14.51 31.11 26.71
N LEU A 33 -14.10 31.78 25.62
CA LEU A 33 -12.80 31.60 24.96
C LEU A 33 -11.65 32.38 25.64
N SER A 34 -11.94 33.15 26.69
CA SER A 34 -10.94 33.89 27.42
C SER A 34 -10.14 32.96 28.34
N LEU A 35 -8.88 32.69 27.97
CA LEU A 35 -7.83 32.04 28.78
C LEU A 35 -7.59 32.67 30.17
N LYS A 36 -8.31 33.75 30.52
CA LYS A 36 -8.34 34.32 31.88
C LYS A 36 -9.11 33.47 32.89
N SER A 37 -10.01 32.57 32.48
CA SER A 37 -10.76 31.72 33.44
C SER A 37 -9.88 30.66 34.12
N LEU A 38 -8.74 30.31 33.53
CA LEU A 38 -7.87 29.21 33.97
C LEU A 38 -6.88 29.57 35.09
N LYS A 39 -6.82 30.82 35.59
CA LYS A 39 -5.85 31.28 36.64
C LYS A 39 -4.39 30.82 36.41
N LEU A 40 -3.97 30.61 35.16
CA LEU A 40 -2.61 30.18 34.81
C LEU A 40 -1.65 31.38 34.78
N LYS A 41 -0.39 31.18 35.21
CA LYS A 41 0.67 32.19 35.09
C LYS A 41 0.92 32.50 33.60
N THR A 42 1.35 33.72 33.26
CA THR A 42 1.61 34.16 31.87
C THR A 42 2.56 33.22 31.09
N LYS A 43 3.61 32.70 31.74
CA LYS A 43 4.51 31.69 31.14
C LYS A 43 3.82 30.35 30.84
N GLN A 44 2.87 29.93 31.68
CA GLN A 44 2.10 28.70 31.47
C GLN A 44 1.08 28.87 30.34
N GLN A 45 0.45 30.04 30.21
CA GLN A 45 -0.44 30.37 29.10
C GLN A 45 0.31 30.35 27.76
N GLU A 46 1.51 30.93 27.72
CA GLU A 46 2.35 30.92 26.52
C GLU A 46 2.78 29.49 26.14
N LEU A 47 3.16 28.67 27.13
CA LEU A 47 3.49 27.26 26.89
C LEU A 47 2.27 26.48 26.35
N LEU A 48 1.08 26.70 26.94
CA LEU A 48 -0.15 26.05 26.50
C LEU A 48 -0.48 26.39 25.05
N ILE A 49 -0.41 27.67 24.67
CA ILE A 49 -0.64 28.09 23.27
C ILE A 49 0.34 27.41 22.33
N ARG A 50 1.63 27.36 22.69
CA ARG A 50 2.67 26.72 21.86
C ARG A 50 2.40 25.23 21.68
N VAL A 51 2.10 24.51 22.76
CA VAL A 51 1.82 23.07 22.71
C VAL A 51 0.54 22.79 21.91
N SER A 52 -0.51 23.59 22.10
CA SER A 52 -1.75 23.46 21.33
C SER A 52 -1.53 23.68 19.83
N ILE A 53 -0.76 24.71 19.44
CA ILE A 53 -0.43 24.95 18.03
C ILE A 53 0.37 23.77 17.46
N LEU A 54 1.39 23.28 18.17
CA LEU A 54 2.18 22.15 17.71
C LEU A 54 1.35 20.87 17.57
N CYS A 55 0.41 20.62 18.49
CA CYS A 55 -0.51 19.48 18.39
C CYS A 55 -1.41 19.60 17.15
N LEU A 56 -1.94 20.80 16.87
CA LEU A 56 -2.76 21.04 15.68
C LEU A 56 -1.94 20.87 14.39
N VAL A 57 -0.70 21.38 14.36
CA VAL A 57 0.21 21.22 13.21
C VAL A 57 0.59 19.76 12.99
N TYR A 58 0.82 19.01 14.06
CA TYR A 58 1.12 17.58 13.98
C TYR A 58 -0.03 16.78 13.34
N VAL A 59 -1.27 17.07 13.77
CA VAL A 59 -2.48 16.46 13.21
C VAL A 59 -2.71 16.90 11.76
N LEU A 60 -2.51 18.19 11.47
CA LEU A 60 -2.61 18.72 10.11
C LEU A 60 -1.62 18.01 9.17
N ALA A 61 -0.36 17.86 9.58
CA ALA A 61 0.67 17.17 8.80
C ALA A 61 0.27 15.72 8.47
N PHE A 62 -0.41 15.05 9.39
CA PHE A 62 -0.87 13.68 9.19
C PHE A 62 -2.04 13.61 8.21
N ILE A 63 -3.08 14.44 8.44
CA ILE A 63 -4.32 14.42 7.65
C ILE A 63 -4.08 14.81 6.18
N THR A 64 -3.23 15.80 5.92
CA THR A 64 -2.95 16.25 4.53
C THR A 64 -2.32 15.18 3.67
N ARG A 65 -1.77 14.10 4.25
CA ARG A 65 -1.13 12.99 3.52
C ARG A 65 -2.06 11.81 3.27
N LEU A 66 -3.30 11.83 3.77
CA LEU A 66 -4.25 10.71 3.67
C LEU A 66 -5.13 10.75 2.41
N PHE A 67 -5.01 11.75 1.53
CA PHE A 67 -5.88 11.90 0.37
C PHE A 67 -5.88 10.67 -0.57
N SER A 68 -4.74 10.01 -0.76
CA SER A 68 -4.65 8.78 -1.57
C SER A 68 -5.48 7.65 -0.96
N VAL A 69 -5.30 7.39 0.34
CA VAL A 69 -6.01 6.34 1.09
C VAL A 69 -7.50 6.63 1.21
N LEU A 70 -7.91 7.91 1.31
CA LEU A 70 -9.31 8.31 1.37
C LEU A 70 -10.03 8.19 0.02
N ARG A 71 -9.32 8.43 -1.09
CA ARG A 71 -9.89 8.40 -2.45
C ARG A 71 -9.87 7.02 -3.08
N TYR A 72 -8.97 6.16 -2.62
CA TYR A 72 -8.73 4.81 -3.14
C TYR A 72 -8.71 3.82 -1.97
N GLU A 73 -7.94 2.75 -2.07
CA GLU A 73 -7.74 1.76 -1.01
C GLU A 73 -6.42 2.02 -0.27
N SER A 74 -6.29 1.51 0.96
CA SER A 74 -5.00 1.51 1.67
C SER A 74 -4.04 0.51 1.02
N MET A 75 -3.28 1.01 0.04
CA MET A 75 -2.31 0.23 -0.70
C MET A 75 -1.00 0.99 -0.86
N ILE A 76 0.04 0.23 -1.18
CA ILE A 76 1.34 0.80 -1.52
C ILE A 76 1.25 1.40 -2.93
N HIS A 77 1.93 2.53 -3.13
CA HIS A 77 1.97 3.25 -4.41
C HIS A 77 3.38 3.19 -5.00
N GLU A 78 3.50 3.57 -6.27
CA GLU A 78 4.75 3.59 -7.03
C GLU A 78 5.36 2.19 -7.26
N PHE A 79 6.56 2.16 -7.83
CA PHE A 79 7.28 0.92 -8.17
C PHE A 79 8.23 0.51 -7.03
N ASP A 80 9.05 1.44 -6.56
CA ASP A 80 10.12 1.22 -5.57
C ASP A 80 9.62 0.66 -4.22
N PRO A 81 8.51 1.16 -3.64
CA PRO A 81 8.04 0.73 -2.32
C PRO A 81 7.65 -0.75 -2.21
N TYR A 82 7.40 -1.45 -3.33
CA TYR A 82 7.08 -2.87 -3.32
C TYR A 82 8.25 -3.75 -2.86
N PHE A 83 9.48 -3.37 -3.22
CA PHE A 83 10.69 -4.03 -2.71
C PHE A 83 10.85 -3.82 -1.21
N ASN A 84 10.67 -2.59 -0.75
CA ASN A 84 10.73 -2.24 0.67
C ASN A 84 9.66 -3.01 1.47
N TYR A 85 8.46 -3.18 0.91
CA TYR A 85 7.41 -3.94 1.56
C TYR A 85 7.72 -5.44 1.63
N ARG A 86 8.18 -6.06 0.53
CA ARG A 86 8.57 -7.48 0.51
C ARG A 86 9.70 -7.78 1.49
N THR A 87 10.69 -6.89 1.56
CA THR A 87 11.81 -6.99 2.51
C THR A 87 11.36 -6.83 3.96
N THR A 88 10.47 -5.87 4.25
CA THR A 88 9.88 -5.71 5.59
C THR A 88 9.03 -6.92 5.99
N LEU A 89 8.24 -7.47 5.07
CA LEU A 89 7.47 -8.70 5.30
C LEU A 89 8.40 -9.85 5.70
N PHE A 90 9.47 -10.07 4.91
CA PHE A 90 10.49 -11.09 5.20
C PHE A 90 11.14 -10.88 6.57
N LEU A 91 11.52 -9.65 6.90
CA LEU A 91 12.09 -9.30 8.22
C LEU A 91 11.14 -9.63 9.37
N THR A 92 9.83 -9.40 9.21
CA THR A 92 8.84 -9.69 10.26
C THR A 92 8.52 -11.16 10.43
N GLU A 93 8.63 -11.97 9.37
CA GLU A 93 8.30 -13.40 9.39
C GLU A 93 9.49 -14.28 9.78
N LYS A 94 10.69 -13.95 9.27
CA LYS A 94 11.92 -14.74 9.44
C LYS A 94 12.87 -14.19 10.50
N GLY A 95 12.71 -12.92 10.87
CA GLY A 95 13.54 -12.24 11.86
C GLY A 95 14.80 -11.59 11.28
N PHE A 96 15.52 -10.87 12.14
CA PHE A 96 16.62 -9.99 11.72
C PHE A 96 17.86 -10.75 11.20
N TYR A 97 18.22 -11.89 11.79
CA TYR A 97 19.43 -12.62 11.40
C TYR A 97 19.31 -13.24 10.01
N GLU A 98 18.16 -13.85 9.70
CA GLU A 98 17.88 -14.38 8.36
C GLU A 98 17.78 -13.25 7.33
N PHE A 99 17.14 -12.13 7.67
CA PHE A 99 17.09 -10.94 6.82
C PHE A 99 18.50 -10.39 6.49
N TRP A 100 19.36 -10.29 7.50
CA TRP A 100 20.71 -9.77 7.34
C TRP A 100 21.58 -10.61 6.40
N ASN A 101 21.32 -11.92 6.32
CA ASN A 101 22.03 -12.87 5.46
C ASN A 101 21.19 -13.36 4.26
N TRP A 102 20.12 -12.65 3.90
CA TRP A 102 19.18 -13.09 2.88
C TRP A 102 19.79 -12.99 1.47
N PHE A 103 19.79 -14.13 0.78
CA PHE A 103 20.02 -14.25 -0.66
C PHE A 103 18.69 -14.52 -1.36
N ASP A 104 18.30 -13.62 -2.26
CA ASP A 104 17.06 -13.70 -3.03
C ASP A 104 17.32 -14.27 -4.41
N SER A 105 16.85 -15.49 -4.63
CA SER A 105 16.92 -16.19 -5.92
C SER A 105 15.78 -15.85 -6.87
N GLU A 106 14.72 -15.17 -6.38
CA GLU A 106 13.54 -14.82 -7.19
C GLU A 106 13.77 -13.55 -8.03
N SER A 107 14.77 -12.74 -7.70
CA SER A 107 15.14 -11.54 -8.45
C SER A 107 16.49 -11.71 -9.12
N TRP A 108 16.68 -11.08 -10.29
CA TRP A 108 17.91 -11.16 -11.08
C TRP A 108 18.28 -12.58 -11.54
N TYR A 109 17.33 -13.37 -12.01
CA TYR A 109 17.68 -14.68 -12.60
C TYR A 109 18.58 -14.49 -13.84
N PRO A 110 19.70 -15.23 -13.97
CA PRO A 110 20.16 -16.37 -13.16
C PRO A 110 21.14 -16.04 -12.01
N LEU A 111 21.46 -14.76 -11.79
CA LEU A 111 22.47 -14.29 -10.84
C LEU A 111 22.03 -14.38 -9.37
N GLY A 112 20.77 -14.01 -9.09
CA GLY A 112 20.28 -13.75 -7.73
C GLY A 112 20.80 -12.44 -7.14
N ARG A 113 20.22 -12.00 -6.01
CA ARG A 113 20.60 -10.77 -5.30
C ARG A 113 20.83 -11.00 -3.81
N ILE A 114 21.99 -10.57 -3.29
CA ILE A 114 22.27 -10.57 -1.84
C ILE A 114 21.60 -9.36 -1.21
N ILE A 115 20.40 -9.53 -0.68
CA ILE A 115 19.57 -8.42 -0.21
C ILE A 115 20.18 -7.76 1.03
N GLY A 116 20.61 -8.54 2.03
CA GLY A 116 21.16 -7.99 3.28
C GLY A 116 22.46 -7.18 3.13
N GLY A 117 23.16 -7.30 2.00
CA GLY A 117 24.35 -6.50 1.66
C GLY A 117 24.10 -5.39 0.64
N THR A 118 22.95 -5.39 -0.07
CA THR A 118 22.65 -4.48 -1.18
C THR A 118 21.51 -3.50 -0.89
N LEU A 119 21.14 -3.32 0.38
CA LEU A 119 20.10 -2.38 0.81
C LEU A 119 20.48 -1.59 2.06
N TYR A 120 19.75 -0.50 2.27
CA TYR A 120 19.76 0.30 3.50
C TYR A 120 18.66 -0.20 4.45
N PRO A 121 18.99 -0.80 5.62
CA PRO A 121 18.02 -1.54 6.45
C PRO A 121 17.13 -0.64 7.32
N GLY A 122 17.39 0.67 7.37
CA GLY A 122 16.80 1.60 8.32
C GLY A 122 15.28 1.69 8.22
N LEU A 123 14.73 1.76 7.00
CA LEU A 123 13.27 1.84 6.78
C LEU A 123 12.56 0.56 7.25
N MET A 124 13.09 -0.60 6.88
CA MET A 124 12.49 -1.91 7.19
C MET A 124 12.55 -2.20 8.69
N VAL A 125 13.69 -1.94 9.32
CA VAL A 125 13.86 -2.11 10.78
C VAL A 125 12.94 -1.17 11.54
N THR A 126 12.80 0.07 11.10
CA THR A 126 11.90 1.05 11.72
C THR A 126 10.44 0.59 11.67
N ALA A 127 9.96 0.14 10.51
CA ALA A 127 8.61 -0.38 10.37
C ALA A 127 8.38 -1.68 11.16
N ALA A 128 9.37 -2.58 11.19
CA ALA A 128 9.31 -3.80 11.99
C ALA A 128 9.24 -3.51 13.50
N ILE A 129 10.01 -2.55 14.00
CA ILE A 129 9.95 -2.09 15.40
C ILE A 129 8.57 -1.50 15.72
N MET A 130 8.02 -0.67 14.82
CA MET A 130 6.66 -0.14 14.97
C MET A 130 5.62 -1.27 15.04
N TYR A 131 5.72 -2.25 14.15
CA TYR A 131 4.84 -3.42 14.11
C TYR A 131 4.93 -4.28 15.38
N TRP A 132 6.15 -4.62 15.83
CA TRP A 132 6.36 -5.38 17.06
C TRP A 132 5.90 -4.60 18.30
N GLY A 133 6.09 -3.28 18.32
CA GLY A 133 5.59 -2.41 19.38
C GLY A 133 4.06 -2.41 19.47
N LEU A 134 3.36 -2.29 18.33
CA LEU A 134 1.89 -2.37 18.28
C LEU A 134 1.37 -3.74 18.71
N ARG A 135 2.05 -4.82 18.29
CA ARG A 135 1.70 -6.19 18.68
C ARG A 135 1.96 -6.46 20.16
N PHE A 136 3.02 -5.88 20.72
CA PHE A 136 3.30 -5.89 22.16
C PHE A 136 2.17 -5.19 22.95
N LEU A 137 1.62 -4.11 22.40
CA LEU A 137 0.45 -3.40 22.93
C LEU A 137 -0.90 -4.10 22.63
N ARG A 138 -0.89 -5.31 22.04
CA ARG A 138 -2.06 -6.13 21.69
C ARG A 138 -2.96 -5.55 20.58
N PHE A 139 -2.49 -4.58 19.80
CA PHE A 139 -3.19 -4.14 18.60
C PHE A 139 -2.92 -5.11 17.44
N ALA A 140 -3.99 -5.72 16.91
CA ALA A 140 -3.90 -6.62 15.76
C ALA A 140 -3.91 -5.81 14.45
N VAL A 141 -2.76 -5.27 14.06
CA VAL A 141 -2.59 -4.50 12.82
C VAL A 141 -1.81 -5.34 11.80
N HIS A 142 -2.23 -5.32 10.53
CA HIS A 142 -1.48 -5.98 9.44
C HIS A 142 -0.24 -5.16 9.07
N ILE A 143 0.87 -5.82 8.72
CA ILE A 143 2.15 -5.15 8.41
C ILE A 143 2.02 -4.13 7.27
N ARG A 144 1.20 -4.42 6.25
CA ARG A 144 0.88 -3.49 5.16
C ARG A 144 0.39 -2.13 5.65
N GLU A 145 -0.50 -2.09 6.64
CA GLU A 145 -1.04 -0.83 7.15
C GLU A 145 0.02 -0.02 7.90
N VAL A 146 0.95 -0.71 8.58
CA VAL A 146 2.12 -0.06 9.21
C VAL A 146 3.01 0.56 8.12
N CYS A 147 3.32 -0.17 7.05
CA CYS A 147 4.13 0.36 5.94
C CYS A 147 3.46 1.57 5.27
N VAL A 148 2.15 1.51 4.98
CA VAL A 148 1.39 2.59 4.35
C VAL A 148 1.39 3.87 5.20
N LEU A 149 1.30 3.75 6.53
CA LEU A 149 1.20 4.88 7.46
C LEU A 149 2.56 5.35 8.03
N THR A 150 3.66 4.69 7.69
CA THR A 150 5.00 5.05 8.18
C THR A 150 5.40 6.46 7.71
N ALA A 151 5.21 6.80 6.43
CA ALA A 151 5.59 8.10 5.89
C ALA A 151 4.81 9.27 6.53
N PRO A 152 3.47 9.25 6.66
CA PRO A 152 2.72 10.27 7.39
C PRO A 152 3.18 10.42 8.85
N PHE A 153 3.47 9.31 9.54
CA PHE A 153 3.94 9.34 10.92
C PHE A 153 5.30 10.07 11.04
N PHE A 154 6.26 9.74 10.19
CA PHE A 154 7.55 10.41 10.18
C PHE A 154 7.46 11.86 9.72
N ALA A 155 6.58 12.18 8.76
CA ALA A 155 6.35 13.55 8.35
C ALA A 155 5.80 14.44 9.48
N SER A 156 4.88 13.92 10.29
CA SER A 156 4.41 14.62 11.49
C SER A 156 5.56 14.83 12.50
N ASN A 157 6.43 13.83 12.69
CA ASN A 157 7.63 14.00 13.53
C ASN A 157 8.62 15.02 12.96
N THR A 158 8.76 15.11 11.64
CA THR A 158 9.59 16.13 10.98
C THR A 158 9.14 17.54 11.34
N THR A 159 7.84 17.79 11.50
CA THR A 159 7.34 19.12 11.93
C THR A 159 7.82 19.52 13.33
N LEU A 160 7.93 18.55 14.25
CA LEU A 160 8.44 18.78 15.60
C LEU A 160 9.94 19.08 15.58
N VAL A 161 10.70 18.33 14.78
CA VAL A 161 12.15 18.58 14.62
C VAL A 161 12.38 19.94 13.97
N ALA A 162 11.61 20.31 12.95
CA ALA A 162 11.69 21.62 12.31
C ALA A 162 11.37 22.76 13.28
N TYR A 163 10.42 22.58 14.21
CA TYR A 163 10.16 23.54 15.29
C TYR A 163 11.40 23.75 16.17
N PHE A 164 11.99 22.66 16.67
CA PHE A 164 13.17 22.74 17.52
C PHE A 164 14.37 23.34 16.78
N PHE A 165 14.53 23.00 15.50
CA PHE A 165 15.62 23.54 14.69
C PHE A 165 15.45 25.03 14.41
N GLY A 166 14.26 25.48 13.98
CA GLY A 166 13.96 26.90 13.78
C GLY A 166 14.08 27.73 15.07
N LYS A 167 13.77 27.13 16.22
CA LYS A 167 13.94 27.75 17.54
C LYS A 167 15.41 27.99 17.90
N GLU A 168 16.31 27.05 17.57
CA GLU A 168 17.76 27.18 17.83
C GLU A 168 18.43 28.20 16.89
N ILE A 169 17.92 28.36 15.67
CA ILE A 169 18.50 29.29 14.69
C ILE A 169 18.11 30.75 14.99
N TRP A 170 16.84 31.01 15.34
CA TRP A 170 16.31 32.37 15.43
C TRP A 170 15.50 32.62 16.70
N ASP A 171 14.20 32.31 16.70
CA ASP A 171 13.33 32.44 17.86
C ASP A 171 12.17 31.44 17.84
N THR A 172 11.44 31.37 18.96
CA THR A 172 10.29 30.46 19.08
C THR A 172 9.18 30.76 18.07
N GLY A 173 9.06 31.99 17.61
CA GLY A 173 8.11 32.39 16.57
C GLY A 173 8.47 31.78 15.22
N ALA A 174 9.73 31.92 14.81
CA ALA A 174 10.26 31.30 13.59
C ALA A 174 10.13 29.77 13.62
N GLY A 175 10.37 29.13 14.78
CA GLY A 175 10.15 27.70 14.95
C GLY A 175 8.69 27.28 14.69
N LEU A 176 7.70 28.01 15.23
CA LEU A 176 6.28 27.67 15.00
C LEU A 176 5.89 27.84 13.53
N VAL A 177 6.34 28.93 12.90
CA VAL A 177 6.07 29.17 11.47
C VAL A 177 6.73 28.09 10.61
N ALA A 178 7.97 27.70 10.91
CA ALA A 178 8.67 26.63 10.19
C ALA A 178 7.91 25.30 10.27
N ALA A 179 7.40 24.93 11.46
CA ALA A 179 6.61 23.73 11.65
C ALA A 179 5.30 23.74 10.82
N VAL A 180 4.61 24.89 10.75
CA VAL A 180 3.41 25.05 9.92
C VAL A 180 3.77 24.91 8.44
N LEU A 181 4.79 25.63 7.95
CA LEU A 181 5.15 25.63 6.53
C LEU A 181 5.56 24.23 6.03
N ILE A 182 6.42 23.52 6.79
CA ILE A 182 6.88 22.19 6.38
C ILE A 182 5.76 21.13 6.45
N SER A 183 4.75 21.31 7.32
CA SER A 183 3.65 20.36 7.48
C SER A 183 2.81 20.20 6.20
N ILE A 184 2.66 21.28 5.43
CA ILE A 184 1.81 21.37 4.24
C ILE A 184 2.59 21.52 2.93
N CYS A 185 3.93 21.63 2.96
CA CYS A 185 4.69 21.94 1.75
C CYS A 185 4.61 20.80 0.69
N PRO A 186 4.16 21.08 -0.55
CA PRO A 186 4.01 20.09 -1.61
C PRO A 186 5.31 19.36 -1.96
N GLY A 187 6.44 20.08 -1.98
CA GLY A 187 7.75 19.48 -2.27
C GLY A 187 8.15 18.36 -1.31
N TYR A 188 7.68 18.39 -0.06
CA TYR A 188 7.87 17.31 0.90
C TYR A 188 6.74 16.27 0.85
N ILE A 189 5.51 16.71 0.60
CA ILE A 189 4.34 15.81 0.51
C ILE A 189 4.47 14.84 -0.66
N SER A 190 5.02 15.26 -1.81
CA SER A 190 5.17 14.44 -3.02
C SER A 190 5.78 13.05 -2.77
N ARG A 191 6.70 12.92 -1.81
CA ARG A 191 7.36 11.66 -1.41
C ARG A 191 7.06 11.22 0.03
N SER A 192 6.03 11.80 0.65
CA SER A 192 5.58 11.43 2.00
C SER A 192 4.08 11.19 2.12
N VAL A 193 3.38 11.00 0.99
CA VAL A 193 1.96 10.62 0.95
C VAL A 193 1.77 9.23 1.57
N ALA A 194 0.61 8.99 2.21
CA ALA A 194 0.25 7.66 2.68
C ALA A 194 0.25 6.65 1.51
N GLY A 195 0.90 5.51 1.72
CA GLY A 195 1.11 4.48 0.67
C GLY A 195 2.46 4.58 -0.05
N SER A 196 3.14 5.73 0.00
CA SER A 196 4.53 5.86 -0.47
C SER A 196 5.50 5.36 0.61
N TYR A 197 5.75 4.05 0.63
CA TYR A 197 6.68 3.40 1.57
C TYR A 197 8.11 3.39 1.00
N ASP A 198 8.65 4.60 0.80
CA ASP A 198 10.02 4.81 0.34
C ASP A 198 10.94 5.37 1.45
N ASN A 199 12.24 5.27 1.24
CA ASN A 199 13.28 5.61 2.20
C ASN A 199 13.25 7.11 2.57
N GLU A 200 12.91 7.95 1.60
CA GLU A 200 12.80 9.40 1.69
C GLU A 200 11.88 9.87 2.83
N GLY A 201 10.78 9.14 3.08
CA GLY A 201 9.81 9.48 4.11
C GLY A 201 10.42 9.50 5.53
N VAL A 202 11.40 8.64 5.78
CA VAL A 202 12.15 8.57 7.05
C VAL A 202 13.44 9.39 6.98
N ALA A 203 14.05 9.48 5.80
CA ALA A 203 15.32 10.16 5.59
C ALA A 203 15.27 11.67 5.92
N ILE A 204 14.20 12.37 5.52
CA ILE A 204 14.11 13.82 5.78
C ILE A 204 13.98 14.12 7.27
N PHE A 205 13.27 13.27 8.01
CA PHE A 205 13.27 13.34 9.47
C PHE A 205 14.67 13.15 10.05
N ALA A 206 15.40 12.12 9.61
CA ALA A 206 16.75 11.81 10.08
C ALA A 206 17.76 12.92 9.73
N LEU A 207 17.65 13.50 8.54
CA LEU A 207 18.47 14.62 8.06
C LEU A 207 18.28 15.86 8.93
N LEU A 208 17.03 16.29 9.15
CA LEU A 208 16.74 17.44 10.01
C LEU A 208 17.13 17.19 11.46
N LEU A 209 16.94 15.97 11.96
CA LEU A 209 17.34 15.59 13.32
C LEU A 209 18.86 15.70 13.49
N THR A 210 19.62 15.23 12.50
CA THR A 210 21.09 15.30 12.51
C THR A 210 21.58 16.74 12.50
N PHE A 211 21.02 17.58 11.62
CA PHE A 211 21.36 19.01 11.55
C PHE A 211 20.98 19.77 12.82
N TYR A 212 19.80 19.52 13.38
CA TYR A 212 19.38 20.09 14.66
C TYR A 212 20.36 19.73 15.78
N LEU A 213 20.68 18.44 15.95
CA LEU A 213 21.58 17.97 17.00
C LEU A 213 23.01 18.52 16.81
N PHE A 214 23.47 18.63 15.56
CA PHE A 214 24.78 19.20 15.24
C PHE A 214 24.85 20.68 15.60
N VAL A 215 23.90 21.51 15.14
CA VAL A 215 23.87 22.95 15.46
C VAL A 215 23.74 23.17 16.96
N LYS A 216 22.94 22.35 17.65
CA LYS A 216 22.84 22.38 19.11
C LYS A 216 24.17 22.02 19.79
N ALA A 217 24.91 21.05 19.25
CA ALA A 217 26.25 20.70 19.74
C ALA A 217 27.23 21.86 19.56
N VAL A 218 27.21 22.57 18.42
CA VAL A 218 28.05 23.75 18.17
C VAL A 218 27.70 24.89 19.13
N ASN A 219 26.41 25.20 19.31
CA ASN A 219 25.97 26.28 20.20
C ASN A 219 26.32 25.99 21.68
N THR A 220 26.15 24.75 22.13
CA THR A 220 26.35 24.36 23.54
C THR A 220 27.81 24.01 23.85
N GLY A 221 28.54 23.44 22.89
CA GLY A 221 29.90 22.90 23.08
C GLY A 221 29.98 21.61 23.88
N SER A 222 28.87 20.88 24.04
CA SER A 222 28.83 19.63 24.83
C SER A 222 29.05 18.40 23.93
N SER A 223 29.93 17.49 24.38
CA SER A 223 30.18 16.22 23.73
C SER A 223 28.94 15.32 23.67
N ALA A 224 28.03 15.42 24.64
CA ALA A 224 26.79 14.63 24.65
C ALA A 224 25.90 14.93 23.43
N TRP A 225 25.78 16.20 23.04
CA TRP A 225 25.05 16.58 21.82
C TRP A 225 25.81 16.17 20.55
N GLY A 226 27.15 16.17 20.59
CA GLY A 226 27.98 15.63 19.51
C GLY A 226 27.78 14.11 19.30
N LEU A 227 27.73 13.34 20.38
CA LEU A 227 27.42 11.91 20.35
C LEU A 227 26.00 11.65 19.84
N ALA A 228 25.01 12.42 20.30
CA ALA A 228 23.64 12.33 19.81
C ALA A 228 23.56 12.63 18.31
N SER A 229 24.31 13.62 17.82
CA SER A 229 24.43 13.93 16.39
C SER A 229 25.04 12.77 15.59
N ALA A 230 26.06 12.09 16.13
CA ALA A 230 26.65 10.90 15.51
C ALA A 230 25.64 9.73 15.39
N PHE A 231 24.81 9.49 16.41
CA PHE A 231 23.74 8.49 16.33
C PHE A 231 22.63 8.89 15.36
N GLY A 232 22.30 10.19 15.27
CA GLY A 232 21.40 10.72 14.24
C GLY A 232 21.94 10.48 12.84
N TYR A 233 23.25 10.71 12.64
CA TYR A 233 23.94 10.43 11.38
C TYR A 233 23.97 8.93 11.08
N PHE A 234 24.23 8.06 12.05
CA PHE A 234 24.16 6.61 11.86
C PHE A 234 22.77 6.15 11.40
N TYR A 235 21.71 6.66 12.04
CA TYR A 235 20.35 6.37 11.63
C TYR A 235 20.09 6.83 10.19
N MET A 236 20.56 8.02 9.82
CA MET A 236 20.50 8.52 8.45
C MET A 236 21.24 7.61 7.45
N VAL A 237 22.47 7.21 7.75
CA VAL A 237 23.28 6.29 6.91
C VAL A 237 22.55 4.96 6.73
N SER A 238 21.89 4.47 7.78
CA SER A 238 21.12 3.22 7.69
C SER A 238 19.84 3.35 6.86
N ALA A 239 19.28 4.56 6.72
CA ALA A 239 17.99 4.80 6.07
C ALA A 239 18.11 5.21 4.60
N TRP A 240 19.07 6.07 4.24
CA TRP A 240 19.13 6.64 2.89
C TRP A 240 20.55 7.00 2.44
N GLY A 241 20.83 6.77 1.15
CA GLY A 241 22.12 7.09 0.51
C GLY A 241 22.48 8.58 0.48
N GLY A 242 21.55 9.49 0.78
CA GLY A 242 21.84 10.92 0.91
C GLY A 242 22.64 11.31 2.16
N TYR A 243 23.13 10.36 2.96
CA TYR A 243 24.11 10.63 4.01
C TYR A 243 25.40 11.29 3.48
N VAL A 244 25.74 11.05 2.19
CA VAL A 244 26.84 11.71 1.46
C VAL A 244 26.65 13.24 1.42
N PHE A 245 25.40 13.72 1.38
CA PHE A 245 25.11 15.16 1.44
C PHE A 245 25.46 15.73 2.82
N ILE A 246 25.09 15.05 3.91
CA ILE A 246 25.36 15.52 5.28
C ILE A 246 26.86 15.58 5.56
N ILE A 247 27.58 14.51 5.20
CA ILE A 247 29.01 14.40 5.49
C ILE A 247 29.86 15.34 4.64
N ASN A 248 29.32 15.91 3.55
CA ASN A 248 30.00 16.96 2.78
C ASN A 248 29.57 18.37 3.20
N LEU A 249 28.32 18.57 3.61
CA LEU A 249 27.82 19.87 4.05
C LEU A 249 28.40 20.29 5.41
N ILE A 250 28.52 19.37 6.37
CA ILE A 250 29.06 19.69 7.70
C ILE A 250 30.53 20.14 7.63
N PRO A 251 31.45 19.44 6.94
CA PRO A 251 32.82 19.91 6.75
C PRO A 251 32.90 21.22 5.97
N LEU A 252 32.05 21.41 4.96
CA LEU A 252 31.98 22.68 4.22
C LEU A 252 31.62 23.84 5.16
N TYR A 253 30.65 23.64 6.05
CA TYR A 253 30.31 24.60 7.09
C TYR A 253 31.47 24.89 8.04
N VAL A 254 32.17 23.84 8.51
CA VAL A 254 33.35 23.98 9.38
C VAL A 254 34.45 24.77 8.67
N LEU A 255 34.70 24.47 7.39
CA LEU A 255 35.69 25.19 6.58
C LEU A 255 35.34 26.68 6.43
N VAL A 256 34.08 27.02 6.21
CA VAL A 256 33.62 28.42 6.17
C VAL A 256 33.81 29.11 7.52
N LEU A 257 33.56 28.43 8.63
CA LEU A 257 33.84 28.98 9.97
C LEU A 257 35.35 29.20 10.20
N LEU A 258 36.21 28.32 9.70
CA LEU A 258 37.66 28.50 9.74
C LEU A 258 38.09 29.72 8.90
N ILE A 259 37.59 29.86 7.67
CA ILE A 259 37.91 30.98 6.77
C ILE A 259 37.43 32.32 7.31
N THR A 260 36.25 32.34 7.93
CA THR A 260 35.69 33.56 8.57
C THR A 260 36.37 33.92 9.89
N GLY A 261 37.36 33.12 10.35
CA GLY A 261 38.10 33.35 11.58
C GLY A 261 37.31 33.03 12.86
N ARG A 262 36.18 32.33 12.75
CA ARG A 262 35.29 31.96 13.87
C ARG A 262 35.60 30.55 14.41
N TYR A 263 36.88 30.25 14.59
CA TYR A 263 37.27 29.00 15.23
C TYR A 263 36.94 29.05 16.74
N SER A 264 36.42 27.94 17.27
CA SER A 264 36.12 27.79 18.68
C SER A 264 36.33 26.34 19.13
N MET A 265 36.72 26.16 20.39
CA MET A 265 36.78 24.84 21.04
C MET A 265 35.42 24.11 21.01
N ARG A 266 34.30 24.84 21.00
CA ARG A 266 32.95 24.25 20.88
C ARG A 266 32.77 23.55 19.53
N LEU A 267 33.22 24.20 18.46
CA LEU A 267 33.19 23.65 17.10
C LEU A 267 34.10 22.42 16.99
N TYR A 268 35.31 22.50 17.57
CA TYR A 268 36.26 21.39 17.60
C TYR A 268 35.69 20.15 18.29
N VAL A 269 35.11 20.30 19.48
CA VAL A 269 34.49 19.19 20.22
C VAL A 269 33.30 18.62 19.44
N ALA A 270 32.41 19.47 18.92
CA ALA A 270 31.22 19.02 18.20
C ALA A 270 31.57 18.24 16.93
N TYR A 271 32.47 18.78 16.09
CA TYR A 271 32.84 18.17 14.81
C TYR A 271 33.63 16.87 14.99
N ASN A 272 34.65 16.85 15.85
CA ASN A 272 35.45 15.65 16.05
C ASN A 272 34.66 14.50 16.66
N CYS A 273 33.79 14.78 17.64
CA CYS A 273 32.92 13.75 18.21
C CYS A 273 31.97 13.16 17.16
N MET A 274 31.37 14.03 16.33
CA MET A 274 30.46 13.60 15.27
C MET A 274 31.18 12.80 14.17
N TYR A 275 32.34 13.27 13.72
CA TYR A 275 33.10 12.64 12.63
C TYR A 275 33.66 11.27 13.03
N VAL A 276 34.38 11.17 14.16
CA VAL A 276 35.03 9.92 14.57
C VAL A 276 33.99 8.83 14.86
N LEU A 277 32.98 9.14 15.67
CA LEU A 277 31.95 8.16 15.98
C LEU A 277 31.04 7.89 14.78
N GLY A 278 30.66 8.92 14.02
CA GLY A 278 29.83 8.79 12.83
C GLY A 278 30.48 7.92 11.76
N MET A 279 31.79 8.06 11.54
CA MET A 279 32.57 7.21 10.64
C MET A 279 32.55 5.74 11.09
N LEU A 280 32.90 5.47 12.36
CA LEU A 280 32.93 4.10 12.90
C LEU A 280 31.56 3.41 12.84
N LEU A 281 30.48 4.16 13.12
CA LEU A 281 29.11 3.64 13.03
C LEU A 281 28.68 3.43 11.57
N ALA A 282 29.02 4.34 10.65
CA ALA A 282 28.68 4.22 9.24
C ALA A 282 29.29 2.96 8.59
N MET A 283 30.52 2.60 8.98
CA MET A 283 31.19 1.38 8.47
C MET A 283 30.48 0.07 8.87
N GLN A 284 29.62 0.08 9.90
CA GLN A 284 28.90 -1.13 10.34
C GLN A 284 27.80 -1.54 9.36
N ILE A 285 27.33 -0.62 8.50
CA ILE A 285 26.33 -0.93 7.49
C ILE A 285 27.02 -1.62 6.31
N ARG A 286 26.67 -2.89 6.06
CA ARG A 286 27.30 -3.74 5.01
C ARG A 286 27.30 -3.09 3.62
N PHE A 287 26.24 -2.36 3.27
CA PHE A 287 26.16 -1.66 1.99
C PHE A 287 27.25 -0.58 1.84
N VAL A 288 27.57 0.12 2.93
CA VAL A 288 28.60 1.17 2.96
C VAL A 288 29.98 0.55 3.13
N GLY A 289 30.14 -0.38 4.08
CA GLY A 289 31.39 -1.06 4.36
C GLY A 289 32.57 -0.07 4.49
N PHE A 290 33.62 -0.29 3.70
CA PHE A 290 34.81 0.58 3.68
C PHE A 290 34.73 1.76 2.71
N GLN A 291 33.59 1.95 2.02
CA GLN A 291 33.41 3.10 1.12
C GLN A 291 33.60 4.43 1.86
N HIS A 292 33.26 4.51 3.15
CA HIS A 292 33.44 5.73 3.95
C HIS A 292 34.90 6.21 3.99
N VAL A 293 35.87 5.30 3.90
CA VAL A 293 37.31 5.60 3.90
C VAL A 293 37.91 5.64 2.50
N GLN A 294 37.43 4.77 1.61
CA GLN A 294 38.03 4.60 0.28
C GLN A 294 37.44 5.52 -0.78
N SER A 295 36.20 5.98 -0.61
CA SER A 295 35.52 6.78 -1.62
C SER A 295 36.01 8.23 -1.63
N GLY A 296 36.26 8.76 -2.84
CA GLY A 296 36.53 10.17 -3.08
C GLY A 296 35.44 11.11 -2.53
N GLU A 297 34.21 10.62 -2.37
CA GLU A 297 33.06 11.39 -1.88
C GLU A 297 33.16 11.80 -0.40
N HIS A 298 33.99 11.10 0.39
CA HIS A 298 34.16 11.35 1.83
C HIS A 298 35.48 12.03 2.18
N MET A 299 36.35 12.25 1.18
CA MET A 299 37.67 12.83 1.38
C MET A 299 37.61 14.27 1.92
N ALA A 300 36.57 15.04 1.58
CA ALA A 300 36.37 16.38 2.13
C ALA A 300 36.23 16.36 3.66
N ALA A 301 35.50 15.39 4.21
CA ALA A 301 35.34 15.24 5.65
C ALA A 301 36.64 14.83 6.34
N MET A 302 37.39 13.90 5.74
CA MET A 302 38.70 13.50 6.26
C MET A 302 39.71 14.66 6.21
N GLY A 303 39.73 15.43 5.13
CA GLY A 303 40.59 16.60 4.98
C GLY A 303 40.32 17.68 6.02
N VAL A 304 39.04 18.02 6.25
CA VAL A 304 38.66 19.02 7.27
C VAL A 304 38.93 18.50 8.69
N PHE A 305 38.77 17.20 8.94
CA PHE A 305 39.17 16.59 10.21
C PHE A 305 40.66 16.81 10.51
N PHE A 306 41.56 16.50 9.57
CA PHE A 306 42.99 16.76 9.77
C PHE A 306 43.29 18.25 9.89
N LEU A 307 42.63 19.10 9.09
CA LEU A 307 42.76 20.54 9.18
C LEU A 307 42.41 21.04 10.59
N MET A 308 41.33 20.54 11.20
CA MET A 308 40.93 20.89 12.57
C MET A 308 41.97 20.48 13.62
N GLN A 309 42.67 19.35 13.44
CA GLN A 309 43.78 18.94 14.32
C GLN A 309 44.97 19.90 14.20
N VAL A 310 45.30 20.32 12.97
CA VAL A 310 46.36 21.32 12.73
C VAL A 310 46.01 22.66 13.38
N PHE A 311 44.78 23.14 13.23
CA PHE A 311 44.34 24.40 13.85
C PHE A 311 44.39 24.34 15.39
N TYR A 312 43.97 23.23 15.99
CA TYR A 312 44.07 23.03 17.43
C TYR A 312 45.54 23.06 17.91
N PHE A 313 46.42 22.37 17.20
CA PHE A 313 47.85 22.38 17.49
C PHE A 313 48.46 23.78 17.33
N LEU A 314 48.09 24.52 16.29
CA LEU A 314 48.55 25.89 16.06
C LEU A 314 48.10 26.84 17.19
N GLU A 315 46.87 26.70 17.68
CA GLU A 315 46.37 27.51 18.80
C GLU A 315 47.09 27.16 20.12
N TRP A 316 47.37 25.87 20.35
CA TRP A 316 48.17 25.43 21.49
C TRP A 316 49.60 25.98 21.44
N VAL A 317 50.24 25.93 20.27
CA VAL A 317 51.58 26.51 20.06
C VAL A 317 51.57 28.02 20.19
N LYS A 318 50.52 28.71 19.72
CA LYS A 318 50.33 30.16 19.92
C LYS A 318 50.29 30.54 21.39
N TYR A 319 49.73 29.67 22.24
CA TYR A 319 49.70 29.88 23.69
C TYR A 319 51.09 29.70 24.33
N LEU A 320 51.92 28.80 23.80
CA LEU A 320 53.27 28.53 24.28
C LEU A 320 54.32 29.56 23.82
N LEU A 321 54.16 30.14 22.61
CA LEU A 321 55.11 31.08 22.02
C LEU A 321 54.68 32.53 22.26
N ASN A 322 55.48 33.29 23.01
CA ASN A 322 55.22 34.71 23.33
C ASN A 322 55.65 35.69 22.21
N ASP A 323 56.39 35.24 21.18
CA ASP A 323 56.92 36.09 20.10
C ASP A 323 56.12 35.95 18.80
N LYS A 324 55.58 37.09 18.32
CA LYS A 324 54.74 37.17 17.10
C LYS A 324 55.49 36.81 15.82
N LYS A 325 56.78 37.14 15.70
CA LYS A 325 57.56 36.88 14.47
C LYS A 325 57.88 35.39 14.29
N LEU A 326 58.23 34.74 15.40
CA LEU A 326 58.45 33.29 15.45
C LEU A 326 57.15 32.52 15.16
N PHE A 327 56.02 33.00 15.68
CA PHE A 327 54.72 32.41 15.41
C PHE A 327 54.29 32.54 13.94
N GLU A 328 54.48 33.70 13.30
CA GLU A 328 54.17 33.87 11.86
C GLU A 328 55.01 32.97 10.95
N ALA A 329 56.32 32.85 11.25
CA ALA A 329 57.21 31.96 10.51
C ALA A 329 56.81 30.48 10.71
N PHE A 330 56.51 30.08 11.95
CA PHE A 330 56.07 28.72 12.27
C PHE A 330 54.71 28.38 11.64
N LEU A 331 53.77 29.31 11.66
CA LEU A 331 52.45 29.15 11.03
C LEU A 331 52.58 28.95 9.52
N ARG A 332 53.42 29.75 8.85
CA ARG A 332 53.66 29.60 7.42
C ARG A 332 54.26 28.22 7.10
N ILE A 333 55.30 27.81 7.83
CA ILE A 333 55.95 26.49 7.64
C ILE A 333 54.97 25.34 7.87
N THR A 334 54.18 25.39 8.95
CA THR A 334 53.25 24.32 9.33
C THR A 334 52.12 24.19 8.31
N VAL A 335 51.53 25.32 7.87
CA VAL A 335 50.48 25.30 6.85
C VAL A 335 51.04 24.80 5.51
N THR A 336 52.21 25.28 5.08
CA THR A 336 52.82 24.82 3.82
C THR A 336 53.18 23.33 3.87
N CYS A 337 53.71 22.83 4.99
CA CYS A 337 53.98 21.40 5.17
C CYS A 337 52.70 20.57 5.20
N ALA A 338 51.67 20.99 5.94
CA ALA A 338 50.41 20.27 6.04
C ALA A 338 49.70 20.18 4.68
N VAL A 339 49.66 21.28 3.93
CA VAL A 339 49.09 21.32 2.57
C VAL A 339 49.94 20.48 1.60
N GLY A 340 51.27 20.58 1.68
CA GLY A 340 52.18 19.79 0.84
C GLY A 340 52.06 18.28 1.07
N VAL A 341 52.11 17.84 2.32
CA VAL A 341 51.93 16.42 2.69
C VAL A 341 50.53 15.94 2.34
N GLY A 342 49.49 16.75 2.58
CA GLY A 342 48.12 16.43 2.19
C GLY A 342 47.95 16.25 0.69
N ALA A 343 48.51 17.15 -0.12
CA ALA A 343 48.45 17.06 -1.58
C ALA A 343 49.21 15.84 -2.12
N ILE A 344 50.38 15.52 -1.56
CA ILE A 344 51.15 14.32 -1.92
C ILE A 344 50.38 13.06 -1.54
N ALA A 345 49.82 12.99 -0.32
CA ALA A 345 49.05 11.84 0.14
C ALA A 345 47.79 11.61 -0.71
N LEU A 346 47.07 12.68 -1.08
CA LEU A 346 45.91 12.59 -1.97
C LEU A 346 46.33 12.15 -3.39
N GLY A 347 47.42 12.72 -3.92
CA GLY A 347 47.96 12.37 -5.23
C GLY A 347 48.39 10.91 -5.32
N VAL A 348 49.16 10.44 -4.33
CA VAL A 348 49.58 9.03 -4.24
C VAL A 348 48.40 8.10 -3.99
N GLY A 349 47.45 8.48 -3.13
CA GLY A 349 46.25 7.69 -2.83
C GLY A 349 45.33 7.53 -4.05
N THR A 350 45.21 8.58 -4.87
CA THR A 350 44.43 8.53 -6.12
C THR A 350 45.17 7.76 -7.20
N ALA A 351 46.48 7.97 -7.36
CA ALA A 351 47.30 7.29 -8.37
C ALA A 351 47.47 5.80 -8.10
N SER A 352 47.54 5.39 -6.82
CA SER A 352 47.60 3.98 -6.40
C SER A 352 46.27 3.23 -6.54
N GLY A 353 45.18 3.94 -6.84
CA GLY A 353 43.84 3.35 -6.91
C GLY A 353 43.24 2.95 -5.56
N TYR A 354 43.89 3.27 -4.43
CA TYR A 354 43.35 3.02 -3.10
C TYR A 354 42.14 3.93 -2.81
N ILE A 355 42.19 5.17 -3.30
CA ILE A 355 41.04 6.09 -3.28
C ILE A 355 40.25 5.87 -4.57
N SER A 356 39.01 5.39 -4.45
CA SER A 356 38.14 5.22 -5.60
C SER A 356 37.64 6.57 -6.12
N PRO A 357 37.52 6.75 -7.45
CA PRO A 357 36.98 7.97 -8.02
C PRO A 357 35.50 8.16 -7.62
N TRP A 358 34.97 9.34 -7.90
CA TRP A 358 33.57 9.68 -7.70
C TRP A 358 32.68 8.71 -8.48
N THR A 359 31.58 8.26 -7.87
CA THR A 359 30.64 7.40 -8.59
C THR A 359 29.88 8.21 -9.64
N GLY A 360 29.49 7.56 -10.75
CA GLY A 360 28.86 8.24 -11.89
C GLY A 360 27.58 9.03 -11.53
N ARG A 361 26.81 8.56 -10.53
CA ARG A 361 25.59 9.24 -10.05
C ARG A 361 25.87 10.54 -9.30
N PHE A 362 26.92 10.60 -8.49
CA PHE A 362 27.30 11.84 -7.81
C PHE A 362 28.09 12.77 -8.74
N TYR A 363 28.90 12.20 -9.62
CA TYR A 363 29.61 12.98 -10.64
C TYR A 363 28.63 13.69 -11.58
N SER A 364 27.51 13.05 -11.96
CA SER A 364 26.47 13.70 -12.78
C SER A 364 25.78 14.89 -12.12
N LEU A 365 25.87 15.04 -10.80
CA LEU A 365 25.34 16.21 -10.09
C LEU A 365 26.31 17.41 -10.15
N LEU A 366 27.60 17.15 -10.36
CA LEU A 366 28.62 18.19 -10.56
C LEU A 366 28.76 18.53 -12.05
N ASP A 367 28.73 17.52 -12.90
CA ASP A 367 28.70 17.64 -14.35
C ASP A 367 27.39 17.04 -14.90
N PRO A 368 26.36 17.87 -15.17
CA PRO A 368 25.06 17.39 -15.64
C PRO A 368 25.09 16.77 -17.04
N THR A 369 26.17 16.93 -17.81
CA THR A 369 26.29 16.38 -19.17
C THR A 369 26.75 14.92 -19.18
N TYR A 370 27.54 14.52 -18.18
CA TYR A 370 28.20 13.21 -18.14
C TYR A 370 27.22 12.02 -18.26
N ALA A 371 26.12 12.05 -17.51
CA ALA A 371 25.15 10.96 -17.50
C ALA A 371 24.48 10.77 -18.87
N LYS A 372 24.15 11.86 -19.56
CA LYS A 372 23.47 11.81 -20.86
C LYS A 372 24.36 11.17 -21.93
N ASP A 373 25.65 11.48 -21.90
CA ASP A 373 26.58 11.08 -22.96
C ASP A 373 27.18 9.69 -22.73
N HIS A 374 27.44 9.31 -21.47
CA HIS A 374 28.19 8.08 -21.15
C HIS A 374 27.35 6.98 -20.49
N ILE A 375 26.26 7.32 -19.78
CA ILE A 375 25.48 6.36 -18.99
C ILE A 375 23.98 6.54 -19.23
N PRO A 376 23.45 6.02 -20.36
CA PRO A 376 22.06 6.27 -20.77
C PRO A 376 21.02 5.78 -19.74
N ILE A 377 21.37 4.78 -18.92
CA ILE A 377 20.45 4.27 -17.89
C ILE A 377 20.17 5.31 -16.78
N ILE A 378 21.16 6.12 -16.39
CA ILE A 378 20.96 7.18 -15.39
C ILE A 378 20.10 8.29 -15.99
N ALA A 379 20.37 8.68 -17.24
CA ALA A 379 19.62 9.72 -17.95
C ALA A 379 18.18 9.29 -18.29
N SER A 380 17.90 7.98 -18.36
CA SER A 380 16.59 7.45 -18.71
C SER A 380 15.52 7.69 -17.63
N VAL A 381 15.93 7.85 -16.36
CA VAL A 381 15.00 8.09 -15.25
C VAL A 381 14.52 9.54 -15.28
N SER A 382 13.20 9.74 -15.31
CA SER A 382 12.58 11.07 -15.35
C SER A 382 12.99 11.97 -14.18
N GLU A 383 13.29 11.39 -13.02
CA GLU A 383 13.69 12.10 -11.81
C GLU A 383 15.09 12.74 -11.89
N HIS A 384 15.94 12.26 -12.80
CA HIS A 384 17.30 12.77 -13.02
C HIS A 384 17.34 14.02 -13.92
N GLN A 385 16.19 14.42 -14.46
CA GLN A 385 16.09 15.61 -15.30
C GLN A 385 16.27 16.91 -14.49
N PRO A 386 16.72 18.00 -15.12
CA PRO A 386 16.79 19.31 -14.49
C PRO A 386 15.40 19.89 -14.22
N THR A 387 15.29 20.70 -13.18
CA THR A 387 14.03 21.32 -12.78
C THR A 387 13.72 22.58 -13.58
N ALA A 388 12.52 22.65 -14.16
CA ALA A 388 12.01 23.89 -14.71
C ALA A 388 11.55 24.85 -13.59
N TRP A 389 11.53 26.15 -13.88
CA TRP A 389 11.03 27.18 -12.94
C TRP A 389 9.55 26.95 -12.54
N SER A 390 8.76 26.36 -13.44
CA SER A 390 7.36 26.02 -13.20
C SER A 390 7.22 24.98 -12.08
N SER A 391 8.12 23.99 -12.01
CA SER A 391 8.16 23.00 -10.93
C SER A 391 8.50 23.65 -9.58
N PHE A 392 9.48 24.58 -9.55
CA PHE A 392 9.78 25.33 -8.32
C PHE A 392 8.58 26.15 -7.82
N MET A 393 7.84 26.80 -8.73
CA MET A 393 6.62 27.52 -8.36
C MET A 393 5.50 26.59 -7.89
N PHE A 394 5.37 25.43 -8.53
CA PHE A 394 4.38 24.42 -8.18
C PHE A 394 4.63 23.80 -6.80
N ASP A 395 5.90 23.65 -6.40
CA ASP A 395 6.24 23.05 -5.10
C ASP A 395 6.37 24.07 -3.96
N PHE A 396 6.93 25.25 -4.22
CA PHE A 396 7.24 26.24 -3.19
C PHE A 396 6.27 27.43 -3.12
N HIS A 397 5.57 27.75 -4.21
CA HIS A 397 4.67 28.91 -4.31
C HIS A 397 5.31 30.18 -3.73
N ILE A 398 4.77 30.74 -2.63
CA ILE A 398 5.30 31.95 -2.00
C ILE A 398 6.67 31.76 -1.33
N LEU A 399 7.01 30.54 -0.93
CA LEU A 399 8.29 30.28 -0.25
C LEU A 399 9.48 30.61 -1.14
N LEU A 400 9.33 30.50 -2.46
CA LEU A 400 10.37 30.86 -3.42
C LEU A 400 10.72 32.36 -3.35
N PHE A 401 9.73 33.23 -3.11
CA PHE A 401 9.95 34.68 -2.93
C PHE A 401 10.42 35.03 -1.51
N LEU A 402 10.01 34.26 -0.50
CA LEU A 402 10.44 34.46 0.88
C LEU A 402 11.87 33.97 1.12
N PHE A 403 12.39 33.08 0.28
CA PHE A 403 13.72 32.51 0.42
C PHE A 403 14.84 33.58 0.33
N PRO A 404 14.92 34.43 -0.71
CA PRO A 404 15.88 35.54 -0.73
C PRO A 404 15.71 36.54 0.42
N ALA A 405 14.47 36.83 0.81
CA ALA A 405 14.19 37.72 1.94
C ALA A 405 14.70 37.14 3.27
N GLY A 406 14.56 35.83 3.48
CA GLY A 406 15.07 35.14 4.66
C GLY A 406 16.60 35.11 4.68
N LEU A 407 17.24 34.87 3.52
CA LEU A 407 18.70 34.96 3.39
C LEU A 407 19.21 36.35 3.77
N TYR A 408 18.54 37.41 3.32
CA TYR A 408 18.87 38.78 3.71
C TYR A 408 18.87 38.99 5.23
N PHE A 409 17.83 38.53 5.93
CA PHE A 409 17.79 38.62 7.40
C PHE A 409 18.88 37.77 8.07
N CYS A 410 19.23 36.60 7.52
CA CYS A 410 20.32 35.78 8.03
C CYS A 410 21.68 36.49 7.88
N PHE A 411 21.92 37.19 6.77
CA PHE A 411 23.15 37.97 6.57
C PHE A 411 23.23 39.21 7.46
N GLN A 412 22.09 39.80 7.86
CA GLN A 412 22.10 40.90 8.83
C GLN A 412 22.51 40.46 10.24
N GLN A 413 22.18 39.23 10.63
CA GLN A 413 22.51 38.67 11.95
C GLN A 413 23.32 37.37 11.81
N LEU A 414 24.62 37.52 11.55
CA LEU A 414 25.55 36.40 11.37
C LEU A 414 25.95 35.75 12.71
N SER A 415 25.26 34.66 13.06
CA SER A 415 25.59 33.72 14.13
C SER A 415 26.10 32.40 13.53
N ASP A 416 26.74 31.57 14.35
CA ASP A 416 27.28 30.29 13.89
C ASP A 416 26.17 29.36 13.36
N ALA A 417 24.96 29.48 13.91
CA ALA A 417 23.76 28.77 13.45
C ALA A 417 23.17 29.37 12.15
N THR A 418 23.17 30.69 11.97
CA THR A 418 22.67 31.31 10.73
C THR A 418 23.61 31.08 9.55
N ILE A 419 24.92 30.95 9.79
CA ILE A 419 25.87 30.53 8.74
C ILE A 419 25.55 29.11 8.26
N PHE A 420 25.22 28.19 9.16
CA PHE A 420 24.85 26.82 8.80
C PHE A 420 23.62 26.77 7.89
N ILE A 421 22.54 27.47 8.25
CA ILE A 421 21.30 27.45 7.45
C ILE A 421 21.48 28.13 6.08
N VAL A 422 22.31 29.17 5.98
CA VAL A 422 22.63 29.82 4.70
C VAL A 422 23.38 28.86 3.79
N MET A 423 24.40 28.16 4.30
CA MET A 423 25.14 27.15 3.52
C MET A 423 24.22 25.99 3.09
N TYR A 424 23.40 25.47 4.00
CA TYR A 424 22.43 24.44 3.68
C TYR A 424 21.44 24.91 2.58
N GLY A 425 20.90 26.12 2.70
CA GLY A 425 19.97 26.69 1.73
C GLY A 425 20.58 26.86 0.34
N LEU A 426 21.76 27.46 0.23
CA LEU A 426 22.41 27.72 -1.06
C LEU A 426 22.83 26.42 -1.75
N THR A 427 23.46 25.50 -1.02
CA THR A 427 23.92 24.22 -1.58
C THR A 427 22.73 23.34 -2.01
N SER A 428 21.67 23.26 -1.19
CA SER A 428 20.49 22.46 -1.56
C SER A 428 19.70 23.06 -2.73
N MET A 429 19.59 24.38 -2.83
CA MET A 429 18.92 25.02 -3.97
C MET A 429 19.68 24.81 -5.29
N TYR A 430 21.01 24.82 -5.27
CA TYR A 430 21.81 24.48 -6.46
C TYR A 430 21.51 23.04 -6.93
N PHE A 431 21.58 22.07 -6.03
CA PHE A 431 21.34 20.67 -6.38
C PHE A 431 19.90 20.40 -6.79
N ALA A 432 18.92 21.09 -6.19
CA ALA A 432 17.53 21.04 -6.63
C ALA A 432 17.39 21.60 -8.07
N GLY A 433 18.18 22.60 -8.46
CA GLY A 433 18.20 23.14 -9.82
C GLY A 433 18.70 22.13 -10.87
N VAL A 434 19.68 21.30 -10.49
CA VAL A 434 20.30 20.29 -11.37
C VAL A 434 19.43 19.05 -11.52
N MET A 435 18.72 18.64 -10.46
CA MET A 435 17.96 17.39 -10.44
C MET A 435 16.62 17.52 -9.69
N VAL A 436 15.52 17.15 -10.34
CA VAL A 436 14.15 17.25 -9.79
C VAL A 436 13.97 16.52 -8.46
N ARG A 437 14.51 15.30 -8.30
CA ARG A 437 14.40 14.55 -7.03
C ARG A 437 14.96 15.32 -5.83
N LEU A 438 15.93 16.21 -6.03
CA LEU A 438 16.62 16.91 -4.95
C LEU A 438 15.86 18.15 -4.42
N ILE A 439 14.73 18.51 -5.03
CA ILE A 439 13.76 19.46 -4.45
C ILE A 439 13.36 19.02 -3.03
N LEU A 440 13.26 17.72 -2.80
CA LEU A 440 12.95 17.15 -1.49
C LEU A 440 13.94 17.59 -0.39
N VAL A 441 15.24 17.62 -0.71
CA VAL A 441 16.30 18.02 0.23
C VAL A 441 16.36 19.53 0.42
N ALA A 442 15.98 20.31 -0.59
CA ALA A 442 15.88 21.76 -0.51
C ALA A 442 14.67 22.25 0.30
N THR A 443 13.57 21.47 0.30
CA THR A 443 12.31 21.85 0.94
C THR A 443 12.46 22.27 2.41
N PRO A 444 13.13 21.51 3.29
CA PRO A 444 13.29 21.92 4.69
C PRO A 444 14.08 23.22 4.85
N ALA A 445 15.14 23.43 4.05
CA ALA A 445 15.93 24.66 4.09
C ALA A 445 15.08 25.88 3.68
N VAL A 446 14.32 25.74 2.59
CA VAL A 446 13.43 26.78 2.07
C VAL A 446 12.34 27.13 3.09
N CYS A 447 11.73 26.13 3.74
CA CYS A 447 10.74 26.36 4.79
C CYS A 447 11.33 27.09 6.02
N LEU A 448 12.53 26.73 6.46
CA LEU A 448 13.18 27.36 7.62
C LEU A 448 13.59 28.81 7.32
N ILE A 449 14.21 29.07 6.17
CA ILE A 449 14.62 30.41 5.76
C ILE A 449 13.38 31.29 5.50
N GLY A 450 12.36 30.74 4.84
CA GLY A 450 11.08 31.42 4.66
C GLY A 450 10.38 31.73 5.99
N ALA A 451 10.46 30.83 6.97
CA ALA A 451 9.91 31.06 8.31
C ALA A 451 10.64 32.18 9.07
N ILE A 452 11.95 32.32 8.91
CA ILE A 452 12.72 33.43 9.47
C ILE A 452 12.24 34.75 8.86
N ALA A 453 12.04 34.82 7.54
CA ALA A 453 11.51 36.01 6.88
C ALA A 453 10.13 36.42 7.40
N VAL A 454 9.22 35.45 7.52
CA VAL A 454 7.85 35.69 8.02
C VAL A 454 7.86 36.07 9.50
N SER A 455 8.67 35.41 10.33
CA SER A 455 8.77 35.74 11.77
C SER A 455 9.34 37.14 11.98
N ALA A 456 10.45 37.47 11.31
CA ALA A 456 11.10 38.78 11.41
C ALA A 456 10.18 39.92 10.96
N THR A 457 9.47 39.74 9.83
CA THR A 457 8.51 40.73 9.34
C THR A 457 7.33 40.92 10.30
N ILE A 458 6.71 39.84 10.78
CA ILE A 458 5.62 39.93 11.77
C ILE A 458 6.08 40.60 13.06
N LYS A 459 7.27 40.27 13.55
CA LYS A 459 7.82 40.83 14.79
C LYS A 459 8.07 42.34 14.67
N ASN A 460 8.68 42.77 13.57
CA ASN A 460 8.93 44.20 13.30
C ASN A 460 7.62 44.97 13.16
N LEU A 461 6.64 44.44 12.42
CA LEU A 461 5.32 45.05 12.25
C LEU A 461 4.55 45.13 13.58
N THR A 462 4.58 44.06 14.38
CA THR A 462 3.90 44.03 15.68
C THR A 462 4.55 44.97 16.69
N MET A 463 5.88 45.14 16.64
CA MET A 463 6.58 46.10 17.49
C MET A 463 6.12 47.53 17.18
N LEU A 464 6.02 47.91 15.89
CA LEU A 464 5.51 49.21 15.45
C LEU A 464 4.06 49.48 15.92
N LEU A 465 3.24 48.43 16.05
CA LEU A 465 1.87 48.55 16.58
C LEU A 465 1.82 48.70 18.10
N ARG A 466 2.79 48.12 18.82
CA ARG A 466 2.83 48.11 20.30
C ARG A 466 3.47 49.35 20.92
N THR A 467 4.25 50.14 20.17
CA THR A 467 5.00 51.30 20.69
C THR A 467 4.13 52.44 21.27
N LYS A 468 2.80 52.34 21.25
CA LYS A 468 1.88 53.39 21.73
C LYS A 468 0.93 52.99 22.87
N SER A 469 1.34 52.11 23.80
CA SER A 469 0.51 51.74 24.97
C SER A 469 1.12 52.07 26.35
N LYS A 470 2.23 52.82 26.42
CA LYS A 470 2.78 53.33 27.69
C LYS A 470 2.77 54.85 27.75
N VAL A 471 1.60 55.48 27.85
CA VAL A 471 1.46 56.81 28.47
C VAL A 471 0.16 56.82 29.27
N SER A 472 0.27 57.37 30.49
CA SER A 472 -0.77 57.60 31.50
C SER A 472 -1.07 56.45 32.46
N GLN A 473 -0.20 56.27 33.45
CA GLN A 473 -0.61 56.21 34.86
C GLN A 473 0.61 56.36 35.78
N SER A 474 0.77 57.57 36.33
CA SER A 474 1.40 57.80 37.63
C SER A 474 0.94 59.18 38.10
N GLY A 475 -0.01 59.21 39.03
CA GLY A 475 -0.34 60.43 39.76
C GLY A 475 0.60 60.60 40.95
N SER A 476 0.98 61.85 41.27
CA SER A 476 1.34 62.26 42.62
C SER A 476 1.41 63.80 42.73
N THR A 477 0.53 64.34 43.58
CA THR A 477 0.58 65.55 44.43
C THR A 477 1.47 66.77 44.14
N LYS A 478 0.81 67.94 44.17
CA LYS A 478 1.18 69.30 44.62
C LYS A 478 2.66 69.71 44.75
N GLY A 479 2.99 70.85 44.13
CA GLY A 479 4.10 71.73 44.50
C GLY A 479 4.23 72.93 43.57
N THR A 480 3.98 74.14 44.09
CA THR A 480 4.14 75.46 43.46
C THR A 480 5.61 75.86 43.28
N GLY A 481 5.95 76.57 42.20
CA GLY A 481 7.22 77.31 42.07
C GLY A 481 7.68 77.51 40.61
N GLY A 482 7.77 78.77 40.17
CA GLY A 482 8.07 79.15 38.79
C GLY A 482 9.55 79.04 38.37
N GLY A 483 9.79 79.15 37.07
CA GLY A 483 11.13 79.33 36.49
C GLY A 483 11.25 78.86 35.04
N LYS A 484 11.45 79.80 34.12
CA LYS A 484 11.70 79.60 32.68
C LYS A 484 12.99 78.78 32.45
N ALA A 485 12.97 77.84 31.51
CA ALA A 485 14.08 77.62 30.56
C ALA A 485 13.64 76.72 29.39
N SER A 486 13.71 77.29 28.19
CA SER A 486 13.49 76.66 26.89
C SER A 486 14.69 75.80 26.50
N SER A 487 14.46 74.57 26.02
CA SER A 487 15.24 73.98 24.91
C SER A 487 14.61 72.68 24.38
N LYS A 488 14.06 72.79 23.15
CA LYS A 488 13.82 71.73 22.15
C LYS A 488 13.19 70.41 22.61
N ALA A 489 11.87 70.43 22.77
CA ALA A 489 11.05 69.27 22.37
C ALA A 489 10.94 69.26 20.84
N LEU A 490 11.78 68.49 20.17
CA LEU A 490 11.55 68.14 18.77
C LEU A 490 10.39 67.14 18.77
N LEU A 491 9.27 67.55 18.17
CA LEU A 491 8.11 66.70 17.90
C LEU A 491 8.57 65.39 17.25
N ASP A 492 8.40 64.26 17.95
CA ASP A 492 8.37 62.95 17.29
C ASP A 492 6.93 62.44 17.31
N GLN A 493 6.09 63.08 16.48
CA GLN A 493 4.80 62.54 16.08
C GLN A 493 5.04 61.42 15.06
N SER A 494 5.21 60.17 15.49
CA SER A 494 5.10 59.04 14.56
C SER A 494 3.66 59.02 13.98
N PRO A 495 3.47 59.18 12.66
CA PRO A 495 2.16 59.49 12.09
C PRO A 495 1.24 58.26 12.02
N PRO A 496 -0.09 58.44 12.10
CA PRO A 496 -1.09 57.36 11.95
C PRO A 496 -0.96 56.56 10.64
N PHE A 497 -0.28 57.12 9.63
CA PHE A 497 0.05 56.47 8.36
C PHE A 497 0.93 55.22 8.52
N GLN A 498 1.94 55.25 9.38
CA GLN A 498 2.83 54.09 9.61
C GLN A 498 2.09 52.93 10.29
N ARG A 499 1.15 53.25 11.20
CA ARG A 499 0.30 52.25 11.87
C ARG A 499 -0.68 51.61 10.90
N ASN A 500 -1.35 52.40 10.07
CA ASN A 500 -2.27 51.88 9.05
C ASN A 500 -1.52 51.07 7.98
N GLY A 501 -0.31 51.51 7.58
CA GLY A 501 0.59 50.75 6.72
C GLY A 501 1.02 49.42 7.33
N ALA A 502 1.35 49.38 8.63
CA ALA A 502 1.70 48.14 9.32
C ALA A 502 0.54 47.14 9.42
N ILE A 503 -0.69 47.62 9.65
CA ILE A 503 -1.90 46.78 9.65
C ILE A 503 -2.16 46.23 8.23
N ALA A 504 -2.04 47.07 7.20
CA ALA A 504 -2.20 46.65 5.81
C ALA A 504 -1.17 45.56 5.43
N LEU A 505 0.10 45.74 5.81
CA LEU A 505 1.16 44.74 5.57
C LEU A 505 0.90 43.42 6.31
N LEU A 506 0.40 43.45 7.55
CA LEU A 506 0.01 42.24 8.27
C LEU A 506 -1.15 41.50 7.58
N LEU A 507 -2.13 42.23 7.05
CA LEU A 507 -3.22 41.65 6.25
C LEU A 507 -2.70 41.02 4.96
N VAL A 508 -1.72 41.65 4.29
CA VAL A 508 -1.06 41.09 3.10
C VAL A 508 -0.32 39.80 3.44
N VAL A 509 0.44 39.76 4.54
CA VAL A 509 1.13 38.55 5.00
C VAL A 509 0.12 37.44 5.30
N PHE A 510 -0.98 37.76 6.00
CA PHE A 510 -2.03 36.80 6.31
C PHE A 510 -2.74 36.26 5.05
N TYR A 511 -3.09 37.14 4.11
CA TYR A 511 -3.66 36.76 2.83
C TYR A 511 -2.71 35.84 2.06
N SER A 512 -1.44 36.19 2.01
CA SER A 512 -0.41 35.42 1.33
C SER A 512 -0.23 34.01 1.90
N LEU A 513 -0.21 33.87 3.23
CA LEU A 513 -0.15 32.58 3.92
C LEU A 513 -1.43 31.74 3.72
N SER A 514 -2.60 32.38 3.67
CA SER A 514 -3.86 31.66 3.38
C SER A 514 -3.92 31.16 1.93
N ARG A 515 -3.46 31.94 0.96
CA ARG A 515 -3.30 31.50 -0.44
C ARG A 515 -2.31 30.36 -0.57
N TYR A 516 -1.20 30.40 0.17
CA TYR A 516 -0.25 29.29 0.25
C TYR A 516 -0.93 28.00 0.75
N ALA A 517 -1.71 28.05 1.84
CA ALA A 517 -2.40 26.87 2.35
C ALA A 517 -3.41 26.27 1.37
N ILE A 518 -4.18 27.12 0.66
CA ILE A 518 -5.12 26.69 -0.38
C ILE A 518 -4.37 26.02 -1.53
N HIS A 519 -3.29 26.64 -2.01
CA HIS A 519 -2.46 26.08 -3.07
C HIS A 519 -1.89 24.71 -2.68
N CYS A 520 -1.30 24.60 -1.49
CA CYS A 520 -0.71 23.35 -1.01
C CYS A 520 -1.75 22.21 -0.93
N THR A 521 -2.95 22.53 -0.46
CA THR A 521 -4.05 21.56 -0.35
C THR A 521 -4.51 21.12 -1.75
N TRP A 522 -4.64 22.05 -2.68
CA TRP A 522 -5.03 21.75 -4.07
C TRP A 522 -3.98 20.90 -4.79
N VAL A 523 -2.70 21.27 -4.72
CA VAL A 523 -1.59 20.51 -5.33
C VAL A 523 -1.53 19.11 -4.76
N THR A 524 -1.61 18.98 -3.43
CA THR A 524 -1.60 17.66 -2.79
C THR A 524 -2.76 16.82 -3.29
N SER A 525 -3.97 17.35 -3.26
CA SER A 525 -5.21 16.66 -3.62
C SER A 525 -5.24 16.20 -5.08
N GLU A 526 -4.87 17.05 -6.04
CA GLU A 526 -5.03 16.75 -7.46
C GLU A 526 -3.80 16.14 -8.13
N ALA A 527 -2.57 16.53 -7.73
CA ALA A 527 -1.35 16.10 -8.42
C ALA A 527 -0.65 14.94 -7.71
N TYR A 528 -0.39 15.04 -6.40
CA TYR A 528 0.43 14.05 -5.68
C TYR A 528 -0.36 12.89 -5.07
N SER A 529 -1.70 12.96 -5.02
CA SER A 529 -2.55 11.92 -4.41
C SER A 529 -3.03 10.83 -5.38
N SER A 530 -2.26 10.52 -6.43
CA SER A 530 -2.64 9.52 -7.44
C SER A 530 -1.80 8.24 -7.34
N PRO A 531 -2.42 7.05 -7.20
CA PRO A 531 -1.73 5.77 -7.28
C PRO A 531 -1.26 5.50 -8.71
N SER A 532 -0.12 4.83 -8.84
CA SER A 532 0.46 4.42 -10.13
C SER A 532 -0.10 3.10 -10.66
N ILE A 533 -0.65 2.26 -9.78
CA ILE A 533 -1.17 0.91 -10.12
C ILE A 533 -2.60 0.97 -10.63
N VAL A 534 -3.39 1.83 -10.01
CA VAL A 534 -4.81 1.99 -10.29
C VAL A 534 -4.97 3.27 -11.09
N LEU A 535 -5.20 3.14 -12.39
CA LEU A 535 -5.33 4.30 -13.27
C LEU A 535 -6.76 4.82 -13.17
N ALA A 536 -6.92 6.11 -12.89
CA ALA A 536 -8.22 6.75 -12.85
C ALA A 536 -8.40 7.66 -14.05
N ALA A 537 -9.50 7.46 -14.79
CA ALA A 537 -9.96 8.38 -15.82
C ALA A 537 -11.29 9.03 -15.43
N ARG A 538 -11.54 10.21 -15.99
CA ARG A 538 -12.84 10.89 -15.89
C ARG A 538 -13.61 10.65 -17.19
N GLY A 539 -14.79 10.05 -17.08
CA GLY A 539 -15.72 9.94 -18.21
C GLY A 539 -16.31 11.29 -18.61
N ALA A 540 -16.97 11.35 -19.76
CA ALA A 540 -17.56 12.57 -20.32
C ALA A 540 -18.55 13.29 -19.37
N HIS A 541 -19.20 12.55 -18.47
CA HIS A 541 -20.14 13.08 -17.49
C HIS A 541 -19.51 13.36 -16.10
N GLY A 542 -18.19 13.33 -15.98
CA GLY A 542 -17.47 13.53 -14.72
C GLY A 542 -17.42 12.30 -13.80
N ASN A 543 -18.04 11.19 -14.19
CA ASN A 543 -17.94 9.91 -13.46
C ASN A 543 -16.50 9.38 -13.52
N ARG A 544 -16.00 8.90 -12.39
CA ARG A 544 -14.67 8.32 -12.28
C ARG A 544 -14.69 6.86 -12.72
N VAL A 545 -13.93 6.52 -13.73
CA VAL A 545 -13.69 5.14 -14.17
C VAL A 545 -12.29 4.74 -13.71
N ILE A 546 -12.19 3.56 -13.13
CA ILE A 546 -10.94 3.04 -12.57
C ILE A 546 -10.52 1.83 -13.40
N PHE A 547 -9.32 1.87 -13.95
CA PHE A 547 -8.68 0.75 -14.64
C PHE A 547 -7.69 0.07 -13.70
N ASP A 548 -7.84 -1.23 -13.56
CA ASP A 548 -7.08 -2.05 -12.61
C ASP A 548 -6.37 -3.24 -13.27
N ASP A 549 -5.94 -3.01 -14.51
CA ASP A 549 -5.38 -4.05 -15.37
C ASP A 549 -4.03 -4.58 -14.86
N TYR A 550 -3.23 -3.76 -14.16
CA TYR A 550 -1.97 -4.23 -13.54
C TYR A 550 -2.22 -5.30 -12.48
N ARG A 551 -3.15 -5.05 -11.55
CA ARG A 551 -3.47 -6.04 -10.49
C ARG A 551 -4.11 -7.28 -11.10
N GLU A 552 -4.97 -7.13 -12.10
CA GLU A 552 -5.56 -8.24 -12.85
C GLU A 552 -4.47 -9.15 -13.45
N ALA A 553 -3.53 -8.57 -14.19
CA ALA A 553 -2.44 -9.31 -14.84
C ALA A 553 -1.50 -9.98 -13.83
N TYR A 554 -1.06 -9.27 -12.79
CA TYR A 554 -0.18 -9.85 -11.78
C TYR A 554 -0.89 -10.95 -10.98
N PHE A 555 -2.18 -10.80 -10.71
CA PHE A 555 -2.96 -11.83 -10.02
C PHE A 555 -3.16 -13.07 -10.90
N TRP A 556 -3.40 -12.89 -12.21
CA TRP A 556 -3.43 -13.99 -13.17
C TRP A 556 -2.10 -14.73 -13.20
N LEU A 557 -0.99 -13.99 -13.27
CA LEU A 557 0.36 -14.55 -13.28
C LEU A 557 0.61 -15.37 -12.01
N ARG A 558 0.16 -14.88 -10.85
CA ARG A 558 0.31 -15.57 -9.56
C ARG A 558 -0.47 -16.88 -9.45
N GLN A 559 -1.67 -16.95 -10.02
CA GLN A 559 -2.58 -18.09 -9.84
C GLN A 559 -2.49 -19.13 -10.96
N ASN A 560 -2.13 -18.72 -12.19
CA ASN A 560 -2.26 -19.57 -13.38
C ASN A 560 -0.92 -20.01 -13.98
N THR A 561 0.22 -19.59 -13.43
CA THR A 561 1.54 -20.05 -13.88
C THR A 561 2.22 -20.96 -12.85
N PRO A 562 3.17 -21.81 -13.26
CA PRO A 562 4.01 -22.57 -12.33
C PRO A 562 4.73 -21.66 -11.33
N PRO A 563 4.98 -22.09 -10.07
CA PRO A 563 5.61 -21.27 -9.05
C PRO A 563 7.06 -20.86 -9.38
N ASP A 564 7.75 -21.67 -10.18
CA ASP A 564 9.12 -21.49 -10.66
C ASP A 564 9.20 -20.75 -12.01
N ALA A 565 8.05 -20.31 -12.55
CA ALA A 565 8.00 -19.61 -13.82
C ALA A 565 8.82 -18.31 -13.80
N LYS A 566 9.59 -18.08 -14.87
CA LYS A 566 10.46 -16.92 -15.03
C LYS A 566 9.85 -15.93 -16.01
N VAL A 567 9.73 -14.68 -15.58
CA VAL A 567 9.08 -13.61 -16.34
C VAL A 567 10.12 -12.59 -16.79
N MET A 568 10.17 -12.36 -18.11
CA MET A 568 10.94 -11.30 -18.72
C MET A 568 10.04 -10.07 -18.93
N SER A 569 10.46 -8.94 -18.38
CA SER A 569 9.82 -7.63 -18.55
C SER A 569 10.88 -6.54 -18.63
N TRP A 570 10.48 -5.30 -18.91
CA TRP A 570 11.36 -4.16 -18.66
C TRP A 570 11.65 -3.99 -17.16
N TRP A 571 12.76 -3.33 -16.82
CA TRP A 571 13.28 -3.26 -15.44
C TRP A 571 12.34 -2.52 -14.48
N ASP A 572 11.57 -1.54 -14.96
CA ASP A 572 10.61 -0.76 -14.16
C ASP A 572 9.63 -1.64 -13.36
N TYR A 573 9.21 -2.77 -13.92
CA TYR A 573 8.13 -3.60 -13.37
C TYR A 573 8.61 -4.73 -12.45
N GLY A 574 9.93 -4.96 -12.33
CA GLY A 574 10.49 -6.12 -11.64
C GLY A 574 10.02 -6.27 -10.18
N TYR A 575 10.05 -5.18 -9.41
CA TYR A 575 9.57 -5.18 -8.02
C TYR A 575 8.08 -5.49 -7.90
N GLN A 576 7.26 -4.98 -8.82
CA GLN A 576 5.82 -5.22 -8.81
C GLN A 576 5.49 -6.66 -9.16
N ILE A 577 6.15 -7.22 -10.19
CA ILE A 577 5.98 -8.63 -10.56
C ILE A 577 6.37 -9.54 -9.40
N THR A 578 7.50 -9.27 -8.76
CA THR A 578 7.97 -10.11 -7.65
C THR A 578 7.06 -9.99 -6.42
N ALA A 579 6.59 -8.78 -6.08
CA ALA A 579 5.76 -8.56 -4.88
C ALA A 579 4.28 -8.95 -5.06
N MET A 580 3.67 -8.65 -6.22
CA MET A 580 2.26 -8.95 -6.50
C MET A 580 2.08 -10.29 -7.22
N GLY A 581 2.86 -10.52 -8.28
CA GLY A 581 2.84 -11.73 -9.09
C GLY A 581 3.50 -12.93 -8.39
N ASN A 582 4.41 -12.69 -7.44
CA ASN A 582 5.14 -13.72 -6.71
C ASN A 582 5.78 -14.74 -7.67
N ARG A 583 6.54 -14.23 -8.65
CA ARG A 583 7.26 -14.99 -9.67
C ARG A 583 8.67 -14.47 -9.86
N THR A 584 9.52 -15.32 -10.43
CA THR A 584 10.93 -15.01 -10.66
C THR A 584 11.06 -14.01 -11.81
N VAL A 585 11.89 -12.98 -11.63
CA VAL A 585 12.14 -11.95 -12.65
C VAL A 585 13.58 -11.98 -13.16
N ILE A 586 13.75 -11.75 -14.47
CA ILE A 586 15.07 -11.72 -15.11
C ILE A 586 15.83 -10.44 -14.75
N VAL A 587 15.17 -9.30 -14.87
CA VAL A 587 15.69 -7.97 -14.53
C VAL A 587 14.78 -7.32 -13.51
N ASP A 588 15.36 -6.43 -12.73
CA ASP A 588 14.66 -5.75 -11.64
C ASP A 588 15.00 -4.26 -11.63
N ASN A 589 14.25 -3.51 -10.85
CA ASN A 589 14.33 -2.05 -10.82
C ASN A 589 15.63 -1.54 -10.14
N ASN A 590 16.31 -2.37 -9.34
CA ASN A 590 17.67 -2.05 -8.87
C ASN A 590 18.70 -2.23 -9.99
N THR A 591 19.05 -1.18 -10.73
CA THR A 591 19.92 -1.21 -11.92
C THR A 591 21.42 -1.43 -11.64
N TRP A 592 21.78 -2.47 -10.87
CA TRP A 592 23.17 -2.72 -10.47
C TRP A 592 24.03 -3.41 -11.54
N ASN A 593 23.42 -4.17 -12.46
CA ASN A 593 24.12 -4.82 -13.58
C ASN A 593 23.54 -4.38 -14.94
N ASN A 594 24.20 -3.40 -15.56
CA ASN A 594 23.78 -2.81 -16.83
C ASN A 594 23.82 -3.79 -18.00
N THR A 595 24.77 -4.72 -18.01
CA THR A 595 24.92 -5.71 -19.11
C THR A 595 23.72 -6.65 -19.17
N HIS A 596 23.17 -7.03 -18.02
CA HIS A 596 21.99 -7.90 -17.96
C HIS A 596 20.74 -7.16 -18.48
N ILE A 597 20.57 -5.89 -18.08
CA ILE A 597 19.48 -5.04 -18.59
C ILE A 597 19.62 -4.81 -20.10
N ALA A 598 20.85 -4.56 -20.58
CA ALA A 598 21.14 -4.41 -22.01
C ALA A 598 20.82 -5.69 -22.79
N THR A 599 20.95 -6.87 -22.17
CA THR A 599 20.58 -8.15 -22.80
C THR A 599 19.07 -8.27 -22.98
N VAL A 600 18.27 -7.86 -21.98
CA VAL A 600 16.80 -7.78 -22.13
C VAL A 600 16.40 -6.69 -23.14
N GLY A 601 17.05 -5.53 -23.12
CA GLY A 601 16.84 -4.47 -24.11
C GLY A 601 17.15 -4.93 -25.53
N ARG A 602 18.20 -5.75 -25.70
CA ARG A 602 18.54 -6.41 -26.96
C ARG A 602 17.45 -7.39 -27.41
N ALA A 603 16.99 -8.27 -26.52
CA ALA A 603 15.91 -9.20 -26.84
C ALA A 603 14.63 -8.46 -27.29
N MET A 604 14.26 -7.38 -26.61
CA MET A 604 13.04 -6.61 -26.92
C MET A 604 13.14 -5.82 -28.23
N SER A 605 14.34 -5.41 -28.65
CA SER A 605 14.55 -4.57 -29.84
C SER A 605 15.02 -5.31 -31.10
N SER A 606 15.44 -6.57 -30.97
CA SER A 606 15.80 -7.45 -32.10
C SER A 606 14.59 -8.04 -32.83
N TYR A 607 14.85 -8.73 -33.94
CA TYR A 607 13.86 -9.60 -34.60
C TYR A 607 13.52 -10.81 -33.71
N GLU A 608 12.39 -11.45 -34.02
CA GLU A 608 11.85 -12.55 -33.21
C GLU A 608 12.80 -13.76 -33.10
N ASP A 609 13.51 -14.12 -34.18
CA ASP A 609 14.46 -15.25 -34.17
C ASP A 609 15.70 -15.00 -33.30
N GLU A 610 16.28 -13.81 -33.38
CA GLU A 610 17.41 -13.42 -32.52
C GLU A 610 16.98 -13.33 -31.06
N ALA A 611 15.78 -12.79 -30.81
CA ALA A 611 15.24 -12.68 -29.46
C ALA A 611 14.92 -14.06 -28.88
N TYR A 612 14.47 -15.02 -29.71
CA TYR A 612 14.23 -16.40 -29.32
C TYR A 612 15.48 -17.06 -28.74
N GLU A 613 16.64 -16.91 -29.38
CA GLU A 613 17.91 -17.45 -28.88
C GLU A 613 18.28 -16.85 -27.51
N ILE A 614 18.08 -15.55 -27.33
CA ILE A 614 18.36 -14.86 -26.06
C ILE A 614 17.41 -15.32 -24.96
N MET A 615 16.10 -15.35 -25.23
CA MET A 615 15.08 -15.81 -24.28
C MET A 615 15.33 -17.26 -23.86
N LYS A 616 15.74 -18.11 -24.80
CA LYS A 616 16.13 -19.50 -24.53
C LYS A 616 17.37 -19.59 -23.65
N SER A 617 18.38 -18.76 -23.89
CA SER A 617 19.62 -18.76 -23.07
C SER A 617 19.39 -18.31 -21.63
N LEU A 618 18.31 -17.54 -21.38
CA LEU A 618 17.93 -17.03 -20.07
C LEU A 618 16.80 -17.85 -19.41
N ASP A 619 16.42 -19.00 -20.00
CA ASP A 619 15.30 -19.85 -19.58
C ASP A 619 13.99 -19.07 -19.35
N VAL A 620 13.61 -18.17 -20.25
CA VAL A 620 12.38 -17.37 -20.09
C VAL A 620 11.13 -18.20 -20.41
N ASP A 621 10.14 -18.19 -19.50
CA ASP A 621 8.85 -18.86 -19.71
C ASP A 621 7.76 -17.91 -20.21
N TYR A 622 7.73 -16.70 -19.65
CA TYR A 622 6.72 -15.70 -19.97
C TYR A 622 7.35 -14.34 -20.25
N VAL A 623 6.74 -13.59 -21.16
CA VAL A 623 7.12 -12.21 -21.50
C VAL A 623 5.95 -11.29 -21.19
N LEU A 624 6.19 -10.26 -20.38
CA LEU A 624 5.18 -9.26 -20.02
C LEU A 624 5.53 -7.93 -20.68
N VAL A 625 4.55 -7.36 -21.39
CA VAL A 625 4.65 -6.04 -22.03
C VAL A 625 3.45 -5.17 -21.65
N VAL A 626 3.70 -3.88 -21.46
CA VAL A 626 2.68 -2.86 -21.18
C VAL A 626 2.35 -2.09 -22.46
N PHE A 627 1.08 -2.10 -22.84
CA PHE A 627 0.56 -1.48 -24.06
C PHE A 627 -0.56 -0.49 -23.76
N GLY A 628 -0.34 0.80 -24.07
CA GLY A 628 -1.29 1.87 -23.74
C GLY A 628 -2.23 2.28 -24.88
N GLY A 629 -2.18 1.61 -26.04
CA GLY A 629 -2.78 2.11 -27.27
C GLY A 629 -4.32 2.15 -27.29
N VAL A 630 -4.99 1.30 -26.50
CA VAL A 630 -6.47 1.30 -26.38
C VAL A 630 -6.96 2.41 -25.45
N THR A 631 -6.30 2.59 -24.31
CA THR A 631 -6.72 3.52 -23.25
C THR A 631 -6.16 4.93 -23.45
N GLY A 632 -5.11 5.09 -24.28
CA GLY A 632 -4.36 6.33 -24.38
C GLY A 632 -3.36 6.52 -23.23
N TYR A 633 -2.91 5.43 -22.62
CA TYR A 633 -1.91 5.48 -21.55
C TYR A 633 -0.53 5.84 -22.13
N SER A 634 0.04 6.94 -21.68
CA SER A 634 1.29 7.49 -22.24
C SER A 634 2.56 6.80 -21.74
N SER A 635 2.53 6.10 -20.60
CA SER A 635 3.72 5.47 -20.00
C SER A 635 3.82 3.99 -20.35
N ASP A 636 3.57 3.65 -21.62
CA ASP A 636 3.67 2.29 -22.14
C ASP A 636 5.07 1.95 -22.65
N ASP A 637 5.32 0.67 -22.95
CA ASP A 637 6.67 0.20 -23.30
C ASP A 637 7.16 0.68 -24.67
N ILE A 638 6.24 1.11 -25.55
CA ILE A 638 6.60 1.62 -26.87
C ILE A 638 7.14 3.06 -26.79
N ASN A 639 6.66 3.88 -25.86
CA ASN A 639 7.27 5.17 -25.58
C ASN A 639 8.64 5.04 -24.87
N LYS A 640 8.82 3.95 -24.10
CA LYS A 640 10.11 3.63 -23.46
C LYS A 640 11.08 2.89 -24.39
N PHE A 641 10.60 2.37 -25.53
CA PHE A 641 11.36 1.50 -26.43
C PHE A 641 12.71 2.08 -26.86
N LEU A 642 12.77 3.40 -27.12
CA LEU A 642 14.02 4.05 -27.54
C LEU A 642 15.10 3.95 -26.46
N TRP A 643 14.73 3.92 -25.17
CA TRP A 643 15.68 3.67 -24.08
C TRP A 643 16.18 2.23 -24.08
N MET A 644 15.33 1.26 -24.42
CA MET A 644 15.74 -0.14 -24.57
C MET A 644 16.80 -0.28 -25.68
N VAL A 645 16.59 0.42 -26.79
CA VAL A 645 17.52 0.49 -27.93
C VAL A 645 18.84 1.15 -27.53
N ARG A 646 18.81 2.29 -26.81
CA ARG A 646 20.04 2.99 -26.36
C ARG A 646 20.85 2.18 -25.36
N ILE A 647 20.19 1.57 -24.37
CA ILE A 647 20.86 0.75 -23.34
C ILE A 647 21.41 -0.54 -23.96
N GLY A 648 20.62 -1.20 -24.82
CA GLY A 648 21.05 -2.37 -25.56
C GLY A 648 22.23 -2.06 -26.50
N GLY A 649 22.12 -0.99 -27.29
CA GLY A 649 23.15 -0.54 -28.25
C GLY A 649 24.44 -0.04 -27.60
N GLY A 650 24.37 0.50 -26.38
CA GLY A 650 25.54 0.96 -25.62
C GLY A 650 26.47 -0.17 -25.19
N VAL A 651 25.94 -1.38 -25.00
CA VAL A 651 26.73 -2.58 -24.67
C VAL A 651 26.95 -3.46 -25.91
N PHE A 652 25.91 -3.62 -26.73
CA PHE A 652 25.91 -4.46 -27.92
C PHE A 652 25.78 -3.59 -29.19
N PRO A 653 26.88 -3.32 -29.92
CA PRO A 653 26.88 -2.42 -31.07
C PRO A 653 26.10 -2.94 -32.30
N VAL A 654 25.53 -4.15 -32.21
CA VAL A 654 24.64 -4.75 -33.21
C VAL A 654 23.34 -3.96 -33.36
N ILE A 655 22.90 -3.31 -32.28
CA ILE A 655 21.70 -2.47 -32.26
C ILE A 655 22.12 -1.01 -32.40
N LYS A 656 21.55 -0.31 -33.39
CA LYS A 656 21.81 1.10 -33.65
C LYS A 656 20.50 1.88 -33.61
N GLU A 657 20.47 2.98 -32.86
CA GLU A 657 19.31 3.86 -32.74
C GLU A 657 18.78 4.38 -34.10
N PRO A 658 19.63 4.82 -35.05
CA PRO A 658 19.16 5.30 -36.35
C PRO A 658 18.36 4.28 -37.17
N ASP A 659 18.55 2.98 -36.95
CA ASP A 659 17.84 1.94 -37.70
C ASP A 659 16.32 1.90 -37.39
N TYR A 660 15.90 2.52 -36.27
CA TYR A 660 14.51 2.60 -35.85
C TYR A 660 13.85 3.95 -36.20
N LEU A 661 14.61 4.88 -36.77
CA LEU A 661 14.17 6.23 -37.09
C LEU A 661 14.08 6.42 -38.61
N VAL A 662 13.11 7.19 -39.08
CA VAL A 662 12.99 7.61 -40.48
C VAL A 662 13.08 9.13 -40.53
N ASN A 663 14.09 9.67 -41.22
CA ASN A 663 14.38 11.11 -41.25
C ASN A 663 14.57 11.74 -39.85
N GLY A 664 15.02 10.96 -38.87
CA GLY A 664 15.15 11.37 -37.47
C GLY A 664 13.84 11.33 -36.66
N GLU A 665 12.73 10.93 -37.26
CA GLU A 665 11.44 10.77 -36.57
C GLU A 665 11.20 9.32 -36.13
N TYR A 666 10.67 9.17 -34.91
CA TYR A 666 10.21 7.88 -34.38
C TYR A 666 8.72 7.70 -34.70
N ARG A 667 8.39 6.70 -35.52
CA ARG A 667 7.04 6.46 -36.05
C ARG A 667 6.64 5.00 -35.89
N VAL A 668 5.32 4.75 -35.82
CA VAL A 668 4.70 3.41 -35.72
C VAL A 668 3.67 3.14 -36.83
N ASP A 669 3.50 4.10 -37.74
CA ASP A 669 2.59 4.03 -38.87
C ASP A 669 3.25 3.35 -40.09
N LYS A 670 2.59 3.39 -41.24
CA LYS A 670 3.13 2.78 -42.49
C LYS A 670 4.47 3.39 -42.94
N GLY A 671 4.79 4.59 -42.47
CA GLY A 671 6.06 5.28 -42.74
C GLY A 671 7.16 4.97 -41.72
N ALA A 672 6.92 4.08 -40.77
CA ALA A 672 7.91 3.64 -39.79
C ALA A 672 9.05 2.84 -40.42
N ALA A 673 10.20 2.82 -39.75
CA ALA A 673 11.35 2.05 -40.21
C ALA A 673 10.99 0.55 -40.30
N PRO A 674 11.45 -0.18 -41.35
CA PRO A 674 11.18 -1.61 -41.47
C PRO A 674 11.67 -2.43 -40.26
N LYS A 675 12.75 -1.99 -39.61
CA LYS A 675 13.26 -2.62 -38.38
C LYS A 675 12.33 -2.39 -37.19
N MET A 676 11.67 -1.23 -37.10
CA MET A 676 10.68 -0.93 -36.06
C MET A 676 9.41 -1.78 -36.22
N LEU A 677 8.90 -1.93 -37.45
CA LEU A 677 7.68 -2.71 -37.71
C LEU A 677 7.85 -4.23 -37.49
N ASN A 678 9.10 -4.71 -37.53
CA ASN A 678 9.43 -6.14 -37.41
C ASN A 678 10.15 -6.49 -36.10
N CYS A 679 10.42 -5.53 -35.21
CA CYS A 679 11.03 -5.82 -33.92
C CYS A 679 10.07 -6.57 -33.01
N LEU A 680 10.61 -7.33 -32.05
CA LEU A 680 9.82 -8.12 -31.11
C LEU A 680 8.82 -7.25 -30.33
N MET A 681 9.26 -6.12 -29.77
CA MET A 681 8.40 -5.24 -28.98
C MET A 681 7.17 -4.74 -29.77
N TYR A 682 7.35 -4.36 -31.04
CA TYR A 682 6.23 -3.93 -31.89
C TYR A 682 5.25 -5.09 -32.13
N LYS A 683 5.76 -6.28 -32.47
CA LYS A 683 4.93 -7.46 -32.68
C LYS A 683 4.14 -7.83 -31.42
N LEU A 684 4.76 -7.83 -30.25
CA LEU A 684 4.10 -8.15 -28.97
C LEU A 684 3.08 -7.09 -28.55
N SER A 685 3.35 -5.82 -28.79
CA SER A 685 2.41 -4.76 -28.39
C SER A 685 1.17 -4.73 -29.29
N TYR A 686 1.35 -4.88 -30.61
CA TYR A 686 0.29 -4.70 -31.61
C TYR A 686 -0.34 -6.00 -32.14
N TYR A 687 -0.01 -7.17 -31.59
CA TYR A 687 -0.64 -8.44 -31.98
C TYR A 687 -2.17 -8.37 -31.91
N ARG A 688 -2.87 -8.65 -33.02
CA ARG A 688 -4.34 -8.54 -33.21
C ARG A 688 -4.94 -7.14 -32.98
N PHE A 689 -4.13 -6.11 -32.84
CA PHE A 689 -4.62 -4.74 -32.66
C PHE A 689 -5.18 -4.12 -33.95
N GLY A 690 -4.72 -4.58 -35.12
CA GLY A 690 -5.18 -4.09 -36.42
C GLY A 690 -6.66 -4.32 -36.72
N GLU A 691 -7.29 -5.28 -36.06
CA GLU A 691 -8.71 -5.61 -36.19
C GLU A 691 -9.60 -4.77 -35.24
N LEU A 692 -9.00 -4.15 -34.22
CA LEU A 692 -9.72 -3.45 -33.17
C LEU A 692 -10.05 -2.00 -33.57
N VAL A 693 -11.31 -1.61 -33.41
CA VAL A 693 -11.74 -0.20 -33.53
C VAL A 693 -11.67 0.45 -32.16
N THR A 694 -10.68 1.33 -31.96
CA THR A 694 -10.49 2.01 -30.67
C THR A 694 -11.36 3.25 -30.54
N GLU A 695 -11.52 4.06 -31.59
CA GLU A 695 -12.26 5.34 -31.53
C GLU A 695 -13.35 5.40 -32.60
N TYR A 696 -14.50 5.97 -32.24
CA TYR A 696 -15.62 6.12 -33.17
C TYR A 696 -15.25 7.08 -34.30
N GLY A 697 -15.38 6.63 -35.55
CA GLY A 697 -15.02 7.41 -36.74
C GLY A 697 -13.54 7.33 -37.15
N LYS A 698 -12.73 6.52 -36.48
CA LYS A 698 -11.34 6.23 -36.87
C LYS A 698 -11.21 4.84 -37.50
N PRO A 699 -10.19 4.61 -38.36
CA PRO A 699 -9.96 3.29 -38.95
C PRO A 699 -9.60 2.23 -37.89
N PRO A 700 -9.83 0.94 -38.17
CA PRO A 700 -9.34 -0.16 -37.32
C PRO A 700 -7.82 -0.13 -37.17
N GLY A 701 -7.31 -0.42 -35.97
CA GLY A 701 -5.88 -0.34 -35.65
C GLY A 701 -5.37 1.07 -35.36
N TYR A 702 -6.23 1.95 -34.84
CA TYR A 702 -5.85 3.32 -34.45
C TYR A 702 -5.30 3.35 -33.02
N ASP A 703 -4.05 3.80 -32.85
CA ASP A 703 -3.39 3.93 -31.56
C ASP A 703 -3.70 5.29 -30.92
N ARG A 704 -4.41 5.28 -29.79
CA ARG A 704 -4.82 6.52 -29.11
C ARG A 704 -3.68 7.24 -28.42
N ALA A 705 -2.64 6.53 -27.98
CA ALA A 705 -1.52 7.16 -27.27
C ALA A 705 -0.58 7.91 -28.24
N ARG A 706 -0.45 7.43 -29.48
CA ARG A 706 0.39 8.05 -30.52
C ARG A 706 -0.41 8.87 -31.54
N GLY A 707 -1.73 8.68 -31.60
CA GLY A 707 -2.62 9.40 -32.51
C GLY A 707 -2.46 9.01 -33.98
N VAL A 708 -2.06 7.77 -34.26
CA VAL A 708 -1.77 7.28 -35.62
C VAL A 708 -2.36 5.90 -35.89
N GLU A 709 -2.61 5.59 -37.16
CA GLU A 709 -2.95 4.23 -37.61
C GLU A 709 -1.67 3.39 -37.72
N ILE A 710 -1.71 2.16 -37.19
CA ILE A 710 -0.55 1.27 -37.22
C ILE A 710 -0.12 0.90 -38.64
N GLY A 711 1.20 0.73 -38.83
CA GLY A 711 1.79 0.33 -40.11
C GLY A 711 1.45 -1.10 -40.51
N ASN A 712 1.72 -2.07 -39.63
CA ASN A 712 1.46 -3.48 -39.89
C ASN A 712 0.25 -3.98 -39.09
N LYS A 713 -0.82 -4.35 -39.79
CA LYS A 713 -2.07 -4.83 -39.17
C LYS A 713 -2.09 -6.34 -38.90
N ASP A 714 -1.41 -7.10 -39.75
CA ASP A 714 -1.45 -8.56 -39.74
C ASP A 714 -0.14 -9.12 -39.17
N ILE A 715 -0.02 -9.09 -37.85
CA ILE A 715 1.16 -9.60 -37.14
C ILE A 715 0.95 -11.08 -36.78
N LYS A 716 1.91 -11.92 -37.15
CA LYS A 716 2.01 -13.31 -36.72
C LYS A 716 3.24 -13.50 -35.83
N LEU A 717 3.06 -14.27 -34.77
CA LEU A 717 4.11 -14.71 -33.84
C LEU A 717 4.41 -16.18 -34.17
N GLU A 718 5.68 -16.53 -34.29
CA GLU A 718 6.16 -17.87 -34.64
C GLU A 718 6.57 -18.66 -33.39
N HIS A 719 7.26 -18.01 -32.44
CA HIS A 719 7.82 -18.67 -31.26
C HIS A 719 7.10 -18.31 -29.94
N LEU A 720 6.12 -17.39 -30.00
CA LEU A 720 5.40 -16.86 -28.84
C LEU A 720 3.89 -17.02 -29.01
N GLU A 721 3.21 -17.40 -27.94
CA GLU A 721 1.74 -17.47 -27.88
C GLU A 721 1.17 -16.45 -26.90
N GLU A 722 0.05 -15.80 -27.24
CA GLU A 722 -0.66 -14.92 -26.31
C GLU A 722 -1.30 -15.77 -25.20
N ALA A 723 -0.85 -15.57 -23.95
CA ALA A 723 -1.32 -16.33 -22.80
C ALA A 723 -2.44 -15.59 -22.05
N PHE A 724 -2.31 -14.28 -21.91
CA PHE A 724 -3.29 -13.43 -21.23
C PHE A 724 -3.20 -11.97 -21.70
N THR A 725 -4.34 -11.34 -21.90
CA THR A 725 -4.44 -9.89 -22.15
C THR A 725 -5.55 -9.33 -21.27
N THR A 726 -5.22 -8.27 -20.54
CA THR A 726 -6.12 -7.58 -19.60
C THR A 726 -7.35 -6.97 -20.27
N SER A 727 -8.37 -6.63 -19.47
CA SER A 727 -9.66 -6.13 -19.95
C SER A 727 -9.54 -4.90 -20.89
N ASN A 728 -8.67 -3.95 -20.56
CA ASN A 728 -8.44 -2.74 -21.38
C ASN A 728 -7.13 -2.81 -22.19
N TRP A 729 -6.56 -4.00 -22.33
CA TRP A 729 -5.33 -4.27 -23.09
C TRP A 729 -4.10 -3.49 -22.60
N ILE A 730 -4.06 -3.10 -21.32
CA ILE A 730 -2.92 -2.38 -20.72
C ILE A 730 -1.72 -3.29 -20.52
N VAL A 731 -1.94 -4.50 -20.00
CA VAL A 731 -0.89 -5.51 -19.81
C VAL A 731 -1.19 -6.72 -20.67
N ARG A 732 -0.16 -7.20 -21.37
CA ARG A 732 -0.20 -8.39 -22.21
C ARG A 732 0.91 -9.35 -21.78
N ILE A 733 0.56 -10.63 -21.66
CA ILE A 733 1.44 -11.70 -21.24
C ILE A 733 1.49 -12.74 -22.34
N TYR A 734 2.70 -13.01 -22.81
CA TYR A 734 3.00 -14.00 -23.82
C TYR A 734 3.74 -15.18 -23.17
N LYS A 735 3.46 -16.39 -23.65
CA LYS A 735 4.15 -17.60 -23.24
C LYS A 735 5.16 -18.01 -24.31
N PHE A 736 6.36 -18.34 -23.86
CA PHE A 736 7.44 -18.84 -24.69
C PHE A 736 7.17 -20.30 -25.06
N GLN A 737 7.09 -20.59 -26.36
CA GLN A 737 7.00 -21.96 -26.84
C GLN A 737 8.42 -22.50 -27.01
N GLY A 738 8.89 -23.26 -26.01
CA GLY A 738 10.09 -24.08 -26.17
C GLY A 738 9.93 -25.08 -27.32
N LEU A 739 11.05 -25.54 -27.88
CA LEU A 739 11.14 -26.46 -29.03
C LEU A 739 9.95 -27.44 -29.07
N LEU A 740 9.00 -27.18 -29.98
CA LEU A 740 8.21 -28.25 -30.55
C LEU A 740 9.22 -29.27 -31.08
N PHE A 741 9.25 -30.47 -30.50
CA PHE A 741 9.84 -31.64 -31.13
C PHE A 741 9.04 -31.94 -32.40
N THR A 742 9.21 -31.12 -33.42
CA THR A 742 8.82 -31.39 -34.80
C THR A 742 10.11 -31.59 -35.55
N GLY A 743 10.53 -32.87 -35.64
CA GLY A 743 11.41 -33.34 -36.70
C GLY A 743 10.74 -33.16 -38.06
N CYS A 744 10.57 -31.92 -38.50
CA CYS A 744 10.00 -31.54 -39.79
C CYS A 744 10.72 -30.28 -40.27
N ARG A 745 11.96 -30.44 -40.75
CA ARG A 745 12.51 -29.81 -41.98
C ARG A 745 14.00 -30.11 -42.11
N SER A 746 14.29 -31.30 -42.63
CA SER A 746 15.42 -31.51 -43.53
C SER A 746 14.88 -32.37 -44.65
N ASN A 747 14.18 -31.72 -45.59
CA ASN A 747 13.84 -32.17 -46.95
C ASN A 747 12.57 -31.42 -47.40
N LEU A 748 12.72 -30.18 -47.86
CA LEU A 748 11.91 -29.58 -48.95
C LEU A 748 12.30 -28.10 -49.14
N LEU A 749 13.47 -27.89 -49.76
CA LEU A 749 13.76 -26.70 -50.57
C LEU A 749 14.47 -27.18 -51.84
N VAL A 750 13.76 -27.95 -52.66
CA VAL A 750 14.01 -28.02 -54.11
C VAL A 750 12.64 -28.11 -54.76
N ALA A 751 12.16 -26.98 -55.24
CA ALA A 751 11.15 -26.95 -56.28
C ALA A 751 11.88 -27.09 -57.62
N ASP A 752 11.67 -28.21 -58.32
CA ASP A 752 11.59 -28.22 -59.78
C ASP A 752 11.21 -29.61 -60.32
N GLY A 753 10.38 -29.62 -61.37
CA GLY A 753 10.30 -30.75 -62.30
C GLY A 753 9.04 -31.62 -62.26
N ARG A 754 8.05 -31.22 -63.07
CA ARG A 754 7.07 -32.01 -63.85
C ARG A 754 7.02 -33.53 -63.60
N TYR A 755 5.81 -34.09 -63.42
CA TYR A 755 5.19 -35.07 -64.33
C TYR A 755 3.70 -35.26 -63.95
N ASN A 756 2.82 -35.09 -64.95
CA ASN A 756 1.41 -35.45 -64.93
C ASN A 756 1.25 -36.98 -64.88
N LEU A 757 0.34 -37.49 -64.05
CA LEU A 757 -0.41 -38.74 -64.29
C LEU A 757 -1.68 -38.75 -63.40
N THR A 758 -2.80 -38.42 -64.05
CA THR A 758 -4.19 -38.91 -63.90
C THR A 758 -4.67 -39.55 -62.58
N GLY A 759 -5.82 -39.07 -62.07
CA GLY A 759 -6.82 -39.90 -61.36
C GLY A 759 -7.41 -39.31 -60.08
N ASN A 760 -8.53 -38.59 -60.19
CA ASN A 760 -9.45 -38.20 -59.09
C ASN A 760 -10.09 -39.48 -58.44
N PRO A 761 -10.81 -39.45 -57.28
CA PRO A 761 -11.39 -38.28 -56.62
C PRO A 761 -11.29 -38.18 -55.08
N SER A 762 -11.47 -36.93 -54.65
CA SER A 762 -11.83 -36.40 -53.33
C SER A 762 -12.66 -37.31 -52.40
N PHE A 763 -12.18 -37.45 -51.15
CA PHE A 763 -12.96 -37.97 -50.02
C PHE A 763 -13.00 -36.95 -48.87
N THR A 764 -14.21 -36.50 -48.54
CA THR A 764 -14.54 -35.73 -47.33
C THR A 764 -14.90 -36.69 -46.20
N LEU A 765 -14.25 -36.57 -45.04
CA LEU A 765 -14.58 -37.37 -43.85
C LEU A 765 -15.06 -36.46 -42.70
N LYS A 766 -16.36 -36.59 -42.41
CA LYS A 766 -17.03 -36.06 -41.22
C LYS A 766 -16.59 -36.81 -39.98
N HIS A 767 -16.28 -36.06 -38.93
CA HIS A 767 -16.06 -36.55 -37.58
C HIS A 767 -17.28 -37.28 -37.01
N LYS A 768 -17.04 -38.43 -36.34
CA LYS A 768 -17.81 -38.88 -35.17
C LYS A 768 -16.85 -39.55 -34.19
N SER A 769 -16.85 -39.03 -32.97
CA SER A 769 -16.06 -39.51 -31.84
C SER A 769 -16.71 -40.72 -31.17
N SER A 770 -15.92 -41.72 -30.81
CA SER A 770 -16.21 -42.56 -29.65
C SER A 770 -14.94 -43.21 -29.11
N SER A 771 -14.70 -42.93 -27.83
CA SER A 771 -14.03 -43.73 -26.81
C SER A 771 -12.72 -44.46 -27.13
N LEU A 772 -11.69 -44.19 -26.33
CA LEU A 772 -10.87 -45.27 -25.78
C LEU A 772 -10.31 -44.88 -24.40
N ARG A 773 -10.65 -45.68 -23.39
CA ARG A 773 -9.96 -45.74 -22.09
C ARG A 773 -8.65 -46.50 -22.29
N ALA A 774 -7.58 -46.05 -21.64
CA ALA A 774 -6.40 -46.87 -21.37
C ALA A 774 -6.23 -47.07 -19.86
N HIS A 775 -6.12 -48.33 -19.46
CA HIS A 775 -5.66 -48.81 -18.16
C HIS A 775 -4.15 -49.05 -18.22
N ALA A 776 -3.44 -48.78 -17.11
CA ALA A 776 -2.28 -49.52 -16.59
C ALA A 776 -1.89 -48.88 -15.23
N ALA A 777 -1.96 -49.57 -14.08
CA ALA A 777 -0.92 -50.47 -13.54
C ALA A 777 0.39 -49.70 -13.19
N LEU A 778 1.06 -49.80 -12.04
CA LEU A 778 1.10 -50.81 -10.99
C LEU A 778 1.96 -50.28 -9.79
N LYS A 779 1.64 -50.80 -8.57
CA LYS A 779 2.50 -51.12 -7.41
C LYS A 779 3.30 -50.08 -6.59
N LEU A 780 2.86 -49.98 -5.33
CA LEU A 780 3.58 -49.87 -4.04
C LEU A 780 4.96 -50.57 -3.94
N VAL A 781 5.85 -50.05 -3.09
CA VAL A 781 6.39 -50.71 -1.87
C VAL A 781 6.96 -49.67 -0.85
N HIS A 782 6.76 -50.02 0.42
CA HIS A 782 7.16 -49.45 1.72
C HIS A 782 8.60 -48.91 1.94
N PHE A 783 8.73 -47.99 2.91
CA PHE A 783 9.55 -48.23 4.12
C PHE A 783 9.05 -47.46 5.36
N GLN A 784 9.49 -47.87 6.54
CA GLN A 784 8.77 -47.92 7.81
C GLN A 784 9.52 -47.14 8.93
N ARG A 785 8.75 -46.60 9.92
CA ARG A 785 9.13 -46.28 11.34
C ARG A 785 10.19 -45.18 11.57
N SER A 786 10.22 -44.40 12.67
CA SER A 786 9.66 -44.52 14.04
C SER A 786 9.66 -43.18 14.80
N ASN A 787 8.72 -43.07 15.76
CA ASN A 787 8.59 -42.24 16.97
C ASN A 787 9.80 -41.45 17.51
N ILE A 788 9.54 -40.30 18.19
CA ILE A 788 9.64 -40.14 19.67
C ILE A 788 9.36 -38.68 20.12
N THR A 789 8.30 -38.54 20.92
CA THR A 789 8.02 -37.67 22.08
C THR A 789 8.40 -36.18 22.16
N SER A 790 7.35 -35.37 22.33
CA SER A 790 7.11 -34.34 23.37
C SER A 790 8.23 -33.95 24.35
N THR A 791 8.36 -32.64 24.61
CA THR A 791 8.19 -32.05 25.96
C THR A 791 8.08 -30.51 25.90
N CYS A 792 7.09 -29.97 26.62
CA CYS A 792 7.02 -28.60 27.17
C CYS A 792 7.41 -28.73 28.67
N PRO A 793 8.04 -27.74 29.34
CA PRO A 793 7.23 -26.77 30.11
C PRO A 793 7.87 -25.38 30.43
N ARG A 794 6.97 -24.38 30.54
CA ARG A 794 6.80 -23.28 31.53
C ARG A 794 7.99 -22.66 32.33
N GLY A 795 7.86 -21.33 32.50
CA GLY A 795 8.28 -20.52 33.68
C GLY A 795 9.38 -19.50 33.33
N LEU A 796 9.49 -18.29 33.87
CA LEU A 796 8.83 -17.57 34.96
C LEU A 796 9.21 -16.06 34.83
N LEU A 797 8.49 -15.20 35.55
CA LEU A 797 8.63 -13.74 35.59
C LEU A 797 10.02 -13.19 35.96
N TRP A 798 10.34 -12.01 35.42
CA TRP A 798 10.96 -10.92 36.18
C TRP A 798 10.46 -9.55 35.69
N ARG A 799 10.00 -8.70 36.62
CA ARG A 799 9.64 -7.30 36.39
C ARG A 799 10.78 -6.40 36.86
N TRP A 800 11.00 -5.29 36.15
CA TRP A 800 10.84 -3.89 36.57
C TRP A 800 11.87 -3.00 35.87
N GLY A 801 11.44 -1.82 35.39
CA GLY A 801 12.30 -0.65 35.57
C GLY A 801 12.44 0.43 34.49
N VAL A 802 11.58 0.61 33.48
CA VAL A 802 11.58 1.90 32.72
C VAL A 802 10.19 2.22 32.16
N SER A 803 9.31 2.83 32.95
CA SER A 803 8.09 3.46 32.39
C SER A 803 7.50 4.50 33.34
N LYS A 804 7.97 5.75 33.22
CA LYS A 804 7.22 6.94 33.69
C LYS A 804 7.37 8.19 32.80
N VAL A 805 8.03 8.11 31.64
CA VAL A 805 8.18 9.28 30.73
C VAL A 805 7.44 9.08 29.39
N ILE A 806 7.07 7.85 29.01
CA ILE A 806 6.46 7.55 27.71
C ILE A 806 4.92 7.57 27.74
N SER A 807 4.28 7.43 28.93
CA SER A 807 2.81 7.35 29.03
C SER A 807 2.05 8.67 28.87
N ILE A 808 2.72 9.83 28.92
CA ILE A 808 2.02 11.12 28.75
C ILE A 808 2.00 11.57 27.28
N TYR A 809 2.94 11.08 26.47
CA TYR A 809 3.00 11.42 25.04
C TYR A 809 2.06 10.57 24.17
N LEU A 810 1.74 9.34 24.62
CA LEU A 810 0.88 8.41 23.87
C LEU A 810 -0.63 8.55 24.14
N LEU A 811 -1.04 9.22 25.22
CA LEU A 811 -2.46 9.30 25.60
C LEU A 811 -3.25 10.41 24.88
N CYS A 812 -2.60 11.39 24.26
CA CYS A 812 -3.29 12.48 23.56
C CYS A 812 -3.64 12.18 22.09
N CYS A 813 -3.10 11.12 21.49
CA CYS A 813 -3.29 10.84 20.05
C CYS A 813 -4.39 9.80 19.74
N LEU A 814 -5.05 9.20 20.73
CA LEU A 814 -5.94 8.05 20.53
C LEU A 814 -7.45 8.36 20.48
N ASN A 815 -7.88 9.62 20.52
CA ASN A 815 -9.32 9.95 20.56
C ASN A 815 -9.94 10.40 19.21
N LEU A 816 -9.34 10.10 18.06
CA LEU A 816 -9.93 10.47 16.75
C LEU A 816 -9.94 9.37 15.68
N VAL A 817 -9.69 8.11 16.04
CA VAL A 817 -9.93 6.96 15.14
C VAL A 817 -10.85 5.96 15.81
N ALA A 818 -12.08 6.39 16.07
CA ALA A 818 -13.19 5.51 16.39
C ALA A 818 -14.33 5.88 15.47
N LEU A 819 -14.28 5.35 14.24
CA LEU A 819 -15.43 5.07 13.36
C LEU A 819 -14.88 4.44 12.07
N ALA A 820 -14.41 3.20 12.17
CA ALA A 820 -14.35 2.29 11.03
C ALA A 820 -15.12 1.05 11.46
N GLN A 821 -16.29 0.86 10.87
CA GLN A 821 -17.17 -0.28 11.11
C GLN A 821 -16.41 -1.57 10.81
N ASP A 822 -16.50 -2.50 11.76
CA ASP A 822 -16.00 -3.86 11.64
C ASP A 822 -16.51 -4.54 10.37
N TYR A 823 -15.60 -4.86 9.45
CA TYR A 823 -15.79 -5.96 8.51
C TYR A 823 -14.93 -7.13 8.98
N PRO A 824 -15.52 -8.31 9.25
CA PRO A 824 -14.73 -9.48 9.62
C PRO A 824 -13.83 -9.89 8.45
N SER A 825 -12.52 -9.80 8.66
CA SER A 825 -11.50 -10.27 7.74
C SER A 825 -11.41 -11.80 7.76
N LEU A 826 -11.33 -12.40 6.58
CA LEU A 826 -11.34 -13.85 6.42
C LEU A 826 -9.92 -14.42 6.58
N SER A 827 -9.51 -14.65 7.82
CA SER A 827 -8.28 -15.41 8.12
C SER A 827 -8.51 -16.90 7.83
N THR A 828 -7.74 -17.47 6.89
CA THR A 828 -7.75 -18.90 6.61
C THR A 828 -6.90 -19.63 7.67
N SER A 829 -7.45 -19.76 8.89
CA SER A 829 -7.05 -20.86 9.77
C SER A 829 -7.74 -22.10 9.22
N SER A 830 -7.00 -23.14 8.83
CA SER A 830 -7.63 -24.39 8.38
C SER A 830 -8.39 -24.98 9.56
N TYR A 831 -9.72 -25.02 9.45
CA TYR A 831 -10.58 -25.60 10.48
C TYR A 831 -10.60 -27.11 10.30
N GLY A 832 -10.69 -27.87 11.39
CA GLY A 832 -10.64 -29.34 11.34
C GLY A 832 -11.73 -30.01 10.49
N CYS A 833 -12.73 -29.27 9.99
CA CYS A 833 -13.76 -29.75 9.07
C CYS A 833 -13.39 -29.60 7.57
N ASP A 834 -12.28 -28.92 7.23
CA ASP A 834 -11.87 -28.70 5.83
C ASP A 834 -11.45 -30.02 5.14
N ASP A 835 -10.80 -30.93 5.87
CA ASP A 835 -10.48 -32.27 5.37
C ASP A 835 -11.54 -33.30 5.81
N VAL A 836 -12.40 -33.67 4.86
CA VAL A 836 -13.49 -34.65 5.04
C VAL A 836 -12.99 -35.98 5.59
N SER A 837 -11.81 -36.43 5.14
CA SER A 837 -11.28 -37.76 5.50
C SER A 837 -10.85 -37.83 6.96
N SER A 838 -10.20 -36.77 7.47
CA SER A 838 -9.83 -36.68 8.89
C SER A 838 -11.03 -36.32 9.77
N TYR A 839 -11.96 -35.48 9.29
CA TYR A 839 -13.16 -35.08 10.02
C TYR A 839 -14.04 -36.27 10.45
N TYR A 840 -14.21 -37.28 9.57
CA TYR A 840 -14.96 -38.50 9.86
C TYR A 840 -14.09 -39.71 10.24
N ALA A 841 -12.77 -39.54 10.46
CA ALA A 841 -11.86 -40.66 10.74
C ALA A 841 -12.28 -41.52 11.94
N SER A 842 -12.89 -40.90 12.96
CA SER A 842 -13.32 -41.55 14.19
C SER A 842 -14.61 -42.38 14.07
N VAL A 843 -15.22 -42.41 12.88
CA VAL A 843 -16.54 -43.00 12.60
C VAL A 843 -16.44 -44.29 11.77
N LYS A 844 -15.26 -44.60 11.22
CA LYS A 844 -15.04 -45.77 10.34
C LYS A 844 -15.42 -47.09 11.03
N GLY A 845 -16.24 -47.90 10.34
CA GLY A 845 -16.61 -49.26 10.77
C GLY A 845 -17.71 -49.34 11.83
N LEU A 846 -18.38 -48.23 12.17
CA LEU A 846 -19.52 -48.21 13.09
C LEU A 846 -20.85 -48.27 12.34
N GLU A 847 -21.85 -48.93 12.93
CA GLU A 847 -23.22 -49.02 12.37
C GLU A 847 -24.30 -48.75 13.44
N GLY A 848 -25.54 -48.51 13.00
CA GLY A 848 -26.71 -48.36 13.86
C GLY A 848 -26.59 -47.26 14.92
N LYS A 849 -26.98 -47.59 16.16
CA LYS A 849 -26.98 -46.63 17.28
C LYS A 849 -25.56 -46.12 17.63
N ALA A 850 -24.53 -46.93 17.43
CA ALA A 850 -23.15 -46.55 17.70
C ALA A 850 -22.67 -45.49 16.70
N LEU A 851 -22.96 -45.69 15.41
CA LEU A 851 -22.71 -44.72 14.34
C LEU A 851 -23.42 -43.39 14.61
N LYS A 852 -24.73 -43.45 14.93
CA LYS A 852 -25.53 -42.25 15.27
C LYS A 852 -24.92 -41.47 16.44
N LYS A 853 -24.51 -42.15 17.52
CA LYS A 853 -23.91 -41.52 18.70
C LYS A 853 -22.57 -40.86 18.39
N LYS A 854 -21.74 -41.52 17.57
CA LYS A 854 -20.42 -40.99 17.21
C LYS A 854 -20.53 -39.79 16.28
N LEU A 855 -21.39 -39.86 15.25
CA LEU A 855 -21.66 -38.73 14.36
C LEU A 855 -22.18 -37.51 15.12
N HIS A 856 -23.10 -37.70 16.07
CA HIS A 856 -23.55 -36.62 16.93
C HIS A 856 -22.38 -35.93 17.65
N SER A 857 -21.42 -36.68 18.21
CA SER A 857 -20.27 -36.10 18.91
C SER A 857 -19.34 -35.28 18.01
N VAL A 858 -19.34 -35.54 16.70
CA VAL A 858 -18.55 -34.82 15.69
C VAL A 858 -19.27 -33.54 15.26
N ILE A 859 -20.57 -33.61 14.98
CA ILE A 859 -21.31 -32.49 14.35
C ILE A 859 -21.99 -31.54 15.33
N SER A 860 -22.23 -31.96 16.58
CA SER A 860 -22.94 -31.14 17.58
C SER A 860 -22.12 -29.95 18.06
N LYS A 861 -20.79 -30.02 17.94
CA LYS A 861 -19.88 -28.89 18.21
C LYS A 861 -19.79 -28.00 16.98
N HIS A 862 -20.62 -26.97 16.95
CA HIS A 862 -20.63 -25.99 15.85
C HIS A 862 -20.83 -24.57 16.38
N GLN A 863 -20.39 -23.59 15.60
CA GLN A 863 -20.59 -22.18 15.91
C GLN A 863 -22.04 -21.77 15.60
N SER A 864 -22.74 -21.22 16.59
CA SER A 864 -24.10 -20.70 16.40
C SER A 864 -24.08 -19.29 15.83
N LEU A 865 -24.87 -19.03 14.79
CA LEU A 865 -25.07 -17.68 14.25
C LEU A 865 -26.19 -16.95 14.98
N SER A 866 -26.14 -15.62 14.98
CA SER A 866 -27.29 -14.80 15.36
C SER A 866 -28.38 -14.86 14.28
N TYR A 867 -29.63 -14.60 14.67
CA TYR A 867 -30.75 -14.64 13.74
C TYR A 867 -30.59 -13.65 12.57
N LYS A 868 -29.88 -12.54 12.77
CA LYS A 868 -29.60 -11.55 11.71
C LYS A 868 -28.58 -12.06 10.70
N GLU A 869 -27.50 -12.67 11.16
CA GLU A 869 -26.41 -13.19 10.31
C GLU A 869 -26.88 -14.30 9.36
N VAL A 870 -27.92 -15.06 9.73
CA VAL A 870 -28.52 -16.08 8.86
C VAL A 870 -28.98 -15.49 7.52
N TRP A 871 -29.51 -14.26 7.49
CA TRP A 871 -29.93 -13.63 6.24
C TRP A 871 -28.76 -13.45 5.27
N ASP A 872 -27.63 -12.99 5.79
CA ASP A 872 -26.44 -12.73 4.98
C ASP A 872 -25.76 -14.05 4.58
N ALA A 873 -25.81 -15.06 5.45
CA ALA A 873 -25.35 -16.40 5.12
C ALA A 873 -26.14 -17.01 3.96
N LEU A 874 -27.48 -16.96 3.97
CA LEU A 874 -28.30 -17.53 2.89
C LEU A 874 -28.08 -16.82 1.54
N LYS A 875 -27.89 -15.50 1.54
CA LYS A 875 -27.56 -14.74 0.32
C LYS A 875 -26.25 -15.21 -0.34
N PHE A 876 -25.35 -15.80 0.43
CA PHE A 876 -24.09 -16.35 -0.07
C PHE A 876 -24.19 -17.85 -0.38
N LEU A 877 -24.84 -18.63 0.49
CA LEU A 877 -24.93 -20.08 0.39
C LEU A 877 -25.85 -20.55 -0.73
N ASP A 878 -26.98 -19.88 -0.90
CA ASP A 878 -28.05 -20.28 -1.82
C ASP A 878 -28.16 -19.31 -3.02
N ALA A 879 -27.07 -18.59 -3.32
CA ALA A 879 -26.99 -17.65 -4.44
C ALA A 879 -27.28 -18.31 -5.79
N ALA A 880 -27.96 -17.59 -6.70
CA ALA A 880 -28.34 -18.12 -8.02
C ALA A 880 -27.14 -18.46 -8.90
N ASN A 881 -26.03 -17.74 -8.76
CA ASN A 881 -24.75 -18.15 -9.32
C ASN A 881 -23.89 -18.79 -8.23
N VAL A 882 -23.79 -20.12 -8.27
CA VAL A 882 -23.06 -20.89 -7.27
C VAL A 882 -21.56 -20.62 -7.34
N ASP A 883 -20.97 -20.42 -8.52
CA ASP A 883 -19.51 -20.21 -8.66
C ASP A 883 -19.07 -18.79 -8.27
N ARG A 884 -19.97 -17.80 -8.37
CA ARG A 884 -19.73 -16.39 -7.97
C ARG A 884 -20.86 -15.87 -7.06
N PRO A 885 -20.97 -16.37 -5.82
CA PRO A 885 -22.10 -16.08 -4.94
C PRO A 885 -22.19 -14.61 -4.52
N GLN A 886 -21.05 -13.91 -4.38
CA GLN A 886 -21.02 -12.49 -4.00
C GLN A 886 -21.45 -11.56 -5.15
N ALA A 887 -21.12 -11.90 -6.39
CA ALA A 887 -21.51 -11.14 -7.58
C ALA A 887 -22.94 -11.44 -8.06
N SER A 888 -23.56 -12.51 -7.54
CA SER A 888 -24.94 -12.87 -7.90
C SER A 888 -25.94 -11.91 -7.26
N SER A 889 -26.85 -11.35 -8.06
CA SER A 889 -27.97 -10.52 -7.57
C SER A 889 -29.16 -11.34 -7.07
N GLY A 890 -29.20 -12.65 -7.36
CA GLY A 890 -30.33 -13.54 -7.05
C GLY A 890 -30.01 -14.65 -6.03
N ILE A 891 -31.06 -15.22 -5.45
CA ILE A 891 -31.05 -16.39 -4.55
C ILE A 891 -32.07 -17.42 -5.05
N VAL A 892 -31.80 -18.71 -4.90
CA VAL A 892 -32.70 -19.79 -5.36
C VAL A 892 -33.58 -20.27 -4.22
N GLU A 893 -34.91 -20.20 -4.40
CA GLU A 893 -35.89 -20.66 -3.40
C GLU A 893 -36.05 -22.19 -3.43
N ILE A 894 -36.08 -22.83 -2.27
CA ILE A 894 -36.05 -24.30 -2.14
C ILE A 894 -37.29 -25.01 -2.69
N TYR A 895 -38.50 -24.45 -2.53
CA TYR A 895 -39.74 -25.07 -2.99
C TYR A 895 -40.21 -24.55 -4.36
N SER A 896 -39.90 -23.30 -4.69
CA SER A 896 -40.28 -22.67 -5.96
C SER A 896 -39.28 -22.98 -7.08
N LEU A 897 -38.01 -23.27 -6.73
CA LEU A 897 -36.88 -23.43 -7.64
C LEU A 897 -36.63 -22.20 -8.55
N ARG A 898 -37.13 -21.03 -8.15
CA ARG A 898 -36.96 -19.76 -8.87
C ARG A 898 -35.81 -18.95 -8.27
N ALA A 899 -35.13 -18.20 -9.13
CA ALA A 899 -34.17 -17.20 -8.70
C ALA A 899 -34.89 -15.87 -8.45
N VAL A 900 -34.79 -15.35 -7.22
CA VAL A 900 -35.41 -14.08 -6.79
C VAL A 900 -34.34 -13.11 -6.28
N SER A 901 -34.61 -11.80 -6.29
CA SER A 901 -33.62 -10.80 -5.85
C SER A 901 -33.26 -10.97 -4.37
N LYS A 902 -31.98 -10.82 -4.05
CA LYS A 902 -31.48 -10.81 -2.66
C LYS A 902 -32.06 -9.66 -1.83
N ASP A 903 -32.48 -8.57 -2.47
CA ASP A 903 -33.06 -7.38 -1.82
C ASP A 903 -34.52 -7.56 -1.38
N LEU A 904 -35.14 -8.66 -1.79
CA LEU A 904 -36.49 -9.05 -1.38
C LEU A 904 -36.50 -9.90 -0.09
N ALA A 905 -35.36 -10.01 0.60
CA ALA A 905 -35.24 -10.72 1.87
C ALA A 905 -36.21 -10.17 2.91
N GLY A 906 -37.16 -11.01 3.35
CA GLY A 906 -38.13 -10.69 4.41
C GLY A 906 -39.29 -9.77 3.98
N LYS A 907 -39.40 -9.44 2.68
CA LYS A 907 -40.52 -8.66 2.15
C LYS A 907 -41.70 -9.57 1.77
N PRO A 908 -42.96 -9.13 1.86
CA PRO A 908 -44.14 -9.94 1.52
C PRO A 908 -44.12 -10.54 0.11
N GLU A 909 -43.61 -9.78 -0.87
CA GLU A 909 -43.44 -10.17 -2.27
C GLU A 909 -42.13 -10.91 -2.57
N GLY A 910 -41.40 -11.30 -1.51
CA GLY A 910 -40.06 -11.84 -1.58
C GLY A 910 -39.92 -13.23 -0.99
N TRP A 911 -38.75 -13.46 -0.38
CA TRP A 911 -38.39 -14.75 0.21
C TRP A 911 -38.12 -14.60 1.71
N ASN A 912 -38.39 -15.68 2.44
CA ASN A 912 -38.14 -15.80 3.88
C ASN A 912 -37.26 -17.00 4.22
N ARG A 913 -36.78 -17.03 5.46
CA ARG A 913 -36.04 -18.16 6.03
C ARG A 913 -37.03 -19.27 6.37
N GLU A 914 -36.97 -20.36 5.63
CA GLU A 914 -37.70 -21.58 5.91
C GLU A 914 -36.91 -22.46 6.87
N HIS A 915 -37.58 -22.95 7.90
CA HIS A 915 -37.05 -23.95 8.82
C HIS A 915 -37.53 -25.32 8.35
N LEU A 916 -36.66 -26.09 7.68
CA LEU A 916 -37.02 -27.40 7.15
C LEU A 916 -37.54 -28.33 8.26
N TRP A 917 -36.95 -28.27 9.45
CA TRP A 917 -37.56 -28.76 10.69
C TRP A 917 -38.36 -27.63 11.35
N PRO A 918 -39.71 -27.67 11.40
CA PRO A 918 -40.50 -26.56 11.93
C PRO A 918 -40.29 -26.37 13.44
N ARG A 919 -40.42 -25.12 13.91
CA ARG A 919 -40.32 -24.79 15.34
C ARG A 919 -41.31 -25.54 16.22
N SER A 920 -42.51 -25.81 15.71
CA SER A 920 -43.55 -26.53 16.44
C SER A 920 -43.14 -27.96 16.80
N TYR A 921 -42.18 -28.57 16.11
CA TYR A 921 -41.65 -29.91 16.41
C TYR A 921 -40.45 -29.86 17.38
N GLY A 922 -40.39 -28.85 18.26
CA GLY A 922 -39.47 -28.84 19.40
C GLY A 922 -38.14 -28.11 19.23
N LEU A 923 -38.00 -27.21 18.23
CA LEU A 923 -36.82 -26.33 18.14
C LEU A 923 -36.90 -25.21 19.17
N ILE A 924 -36.22 -25.39 20.31
CA ILE A 924 -36.35 -24.51 21.49
C ILE A 924 -35.06 -23.74 21.84
N SER A 925 -33.90 -24.11 21.29
CA SER A 925 -32.61 -23.46 21.61
C SER A 925 -32.05 -22.62 20.47
N GLY A 926 -31.25 -21.61 20.81
CA GLY A 926 -30.62 -20.69 19.86
C GLY A 926 -29.85 -21.38 18.72
N PRO A 927 -28.95 -22.35 19.00
CA PRO A 927 -28.15 -23.00 17.96
C PRO A 927 -28.96 -23.76 16.91
N SER A 928 -30.02 -24.49 17.30
CA SER A 928 -30.86 -25.24 16.36
C SER A 928 -31.78 -24.33 15.53
N LEU A 929 -32.10 -23.14 16.04
CA LEU A 929 -32.96 -22.15 15.38
C LEU A 929 -32.22 -21.36 14.31
N THR A 930 -30.88 -21.34 14.35
CA THR A 930 -30.01 -20.64 13.39
C THR A 930 -29.10 -21.58 12.61
N ASP A 931 -29.36 -22.90 12.66
CA ASP A 931 -28.56 -23.91 11.97
C ASP A 931 -28.75 -23.82 10.45
N LEU A 932 -27.68 -23.52 9.70
CA LEU A 932 -27.72 -23.32 8.25
C LEU A 932 -27.95 -24.61 7.48
N HIS A 933 -27.74 -25.79 8.09
CA HIS A 933 -28.14 -27.07 7.50
C HIS A 933 -29.66 -27.28 7.56
N ASN A 934 -30.36 -26.55 8.44
CA ASN A 934 -31.83 -26.61 8.60
C ASN A 934 -32.57 -25.45 7.90
N ILE A 935 -31.89 -24.35 7.62
CA ILE A 935 -32.51 -23.14 7.09
C ILE A 935 -32.24 -23.00 5.59
N ARG A 936 -33.31 -22.76 4.81
CA ARG A 936 -33.24 -22.50 3.37
C ARG A 936 -34.08 -21.26 3.00
N PRO A 937 -33.76 -20.57 1.90
CA PRO A 937 -34.65 -19.53 1.35
C PRO A 937 -35.91 -20.15 0.72
N ALA A 938 -37.08 -19.61 1.00
CA ALA A 938 -38.34 -20.00 0.38
C ALA A 938 -39.23 -18.78 0.13
N ASP A 939 -40.04 -18.81 -0.92
CA ASP A 939 -41.09 -17.81 -1.16
C ASP A 939 -41.99 -17.66 0.08
N VAL A 940 -42.34 -16.43 0.45
CA VAL A 940 -43.11 -16.15 1.67
C VAL A 940 -44.47 -16.87 1.68
N ASN A 941 -45.15 -16.94 0.55
CA ASN A 941 -46.46 -17.57 0.43
C ASN A 941 -46.35 -19.10 0.43
N VAL A 942 -45.33 -19.64 -0.25
CA VAL A 942 -45.07 -21.08 -0.25
C VAL A 942 -44.66 -21.56 1.14
N ASN A 943 -43.82 -20.80 1.85
CA ASN A 943 -43.42 -21.06 3.23
C ASN A 943 -44.64 -21.06 4.17
N SER A 944 -45.52 -20.06 4.03
CA SER A 944 -46.79 -20.01 4.79
C SER A 944 -47.69 -21.23 4.52
N SER A 945 -47.83 -21.65 3.25
CA SER A 945 -48.62 -22.84 2.86
C SER A 945 -48.00 -24.16 3.36
N ARG A 946 -46.67 -24.23 3.42
CA ARG A 946 -45.95 -25.36 4.00
C ARG A 946 -46.24 -25.45 5.50
N GLY A 947 -46.14 -24.35 6.22
CA GLY A 947 -46.41 -24.27 7.66
C GLY A 947 -45.60 -25.30 8.46
N ASN A 948 -46.29 -26.20 9.16
CA ASN A 948 -45.69 -27.27 9.98
C ASN A 948 -45.98 -28.68 9.44
N LYS A 949 -46.32 -28.81 8.15
CA LYS A 949 -46.59 -30.12 7.54
C LYS A 949 -45.33 -30.98 7.49
N TYR A 950 -45.47 -32.28 7.78
CA TYR A 950 -44.35 -33.21 7.74
C TYR A 950 -44.04 -33.66 6.30
N TYR A 951 -42.78 -34.01 6.04
CA TYR A 951 -42.38 -34.45 4.70
C TYR A 951 -42.86 -35.88 4.42
N GLY A 952 -43.54 -36.06 3.30
CA GLY A 952 -44.07 -37.35 2.86
C GLY A 952 -44.72 -37.24 1.49
N GLU A 953 -44.94 -38.38 0.82
CA GLU A 953 -45.70 -38.43 -0.43
C GLU A 953 -47.21 -38.34 -0.16
N CYS A 954 -47.92 -37.54 -0.95
CA CYS A 954 -49.37 -37.55 -1.01
C CYS A 954 -49.93 -38.89 -1.46
N ASN A 955 -51.14 -39.25 -1.01
CA ASN A 955 -51.87 -40.38 -1.57
C ASN A 955 -52.50 -39.99 -2.92
N LYS A 956 -51.98 -40.54 -4.03
CA LYS A 956 -52.45 -40.28 -5.41
C LYS A 956 -53.93 -40.59 -5.66
N LYS A 957 -54.59 -41.34 -4.76
CA LYS A 957 -56.03 -41.68 -4.85
C LYS A 957 -56.95 -40.73 -4.06
N SER A 958 -56.39 -39.78 -3.32
CA SER A 958 -57.15 -38.83 -2.50
C SER A 958 -57.41 -37.53 -3.28
N ILE A 959 -58.67 -37.09 -3.35
CA ILE A 959 -59.08 -35.79 -3.93
C ILE A 959 -58.49 -34.60 -3.13
N ARG A 960 -57.87 -34.86 -1.96
CA ARG A 960 -57.36 -33.84 -1.03
C ARG A 960 -55.88 -33.45 -1.23
N CYS A 961 -55.18 -34.02 -2.21
CA CYS A 961 -53.81 -33.61 -2.51
C CYS A 961 -53.79 -32.54 -3.62
N LEU A 962 -53.28 -31.35 -3.30
CA LEU A 962 -53.19 -30.21 -4.21
C LEU A 962 -51.84 -30.20 -4.93
N LYS A 963 -51.88 -29.94 -6.24
CA LYS A 963 -50.72 -29.84 -7.13
C LYS A 963 -50.96 -28.76 -8.20
N PRO A 964 -50.14 -27.68 -8.28
CA PRO A 964 -49.05 -27.34 -7.36
C PRO A 964 -49.57 -26.96 -5.96
N ALA A 965 -48.74 -27.14 -4.93
CA ALA A 965 -49.09 -26.88 -3.54
C ALA A 965 -49.41 -25.40 -3.21
N ASN A 966 -48.88 -24.49 -4.00
CA ASN A 966 -49.22 -23.07 -4.03
C ASN A 966 -48.93 -22.53 -5.44
N LYS A 967 -49.51 -21.38 -5.82
CA LYS A 967 -49.33 -20.76 -7.14
C LYS A 967 -47.86 -20.47 -7.46
N GLU A 968 -47.07 -20.09 -6.46
CA GLU A 968 -45.66 -19.75 -6.57
C GLU A 968 -44.72 -20.96 -6.46
N ALA A 969 -45.22 -22.13 -6.06
CA ALA A 969 -44.42 -23.34 -5.91
C ALA A 969 -44.11 -24.01 -7.25
N ALA A 970 -43.06 -24.83 -7.30
CA ALA A 970 -42.76 -25.65 -8.48
C ALA A 970 -43.95 -26.59 -8.81
N PHE A 971 -44.19 -26.84 -10.10
CA PHE A 971 -45.36 -27.56 -10.60
C PHE A 971 -45.54 -28.97 -10.01
N ASP A 972 -44.44 -29.61 -9.62
CA ASP A 972 -44.42 -30.96 -9.03
C ASP A 972 -44.42 -30.98 -7.50
N THR A 973 -44.59 -29.82 -6.85
CA THR A 973 -44.77 -29.71 -5.39
C THR A 973 -46.21 -30.05 -5.03
N GLU A 974 -46.41 -30.94 -4.06
CA GLU A 974 -47.73 -31.43 -3.66
C GLU A 974 -47.97 -31.22 -2.16
N THR A 975 -49.21 -30.98 -1.77
CA THR A 975 -49.56 -30.84 -0.35
C THR A 975 -50.95 -31.39 -0.02
N ASP A 976 -51.10 -31.93 1.19
CA ASP A 976 -52.39 -32.19 1.80
C ASP A 976 -52.49 -31.50 3.18
N LYS A 977 -53.47 -31.89 4.01
CA LYS A 977 -53.69 -31.29 5.34
C LYS A 977 -52.49 -31.44 6.27
N GLU A 978 -51.72 -32.52 6.14
CA GLU A 978 -50.65 -32.90 7.08
C GLU A 978 -49.28 -33.04 6.41
N ARG A 979 -49.25 -33.31 5.09
CA ARG A 979 -48.07 -33.68 4.32
C ARG A 979 -47.66 -32.60 3.34
N TRP A 980 -46.34 -32.48 3.19
CA TRP A 980 -45.69 -31.67 2.17
C TRP A 980 -44.76 -32.54 1.34
N THR A 981 -45.00 -32.59 0.03
CA THR A 981 -44.12 -33.25 -0.94
C THR A 981 -43.37 -32.16 -1.72
N PRO A 982 -42.06 -31.96 -1.46
CA PRO A 982 -41.26 -30.96 -2.17
C PRO A 982 -40.99 -31.40 -3.62
N PRO A 983 -40.54 -30.47 -4.49
CA PRO A 983 -40.26 -30.79 -5.87
C PRO A 983 -39.12 -31.80 -5.98
N THR A 984 -39.16 -32.61 -7.05
CA THR A 984 -38.34 -33.82 -7.17
C THR A 984 -36.84 -33.54 -7.10
N LYS A 985 -36.41 -32.36 -7.55
CA LYS A 985 -34.99 -31.91 -7.61
C LYS A 985 -34.33 -31.65 -6.24
N VAL A 986 -35.11 -31.50 -5.17
CA VAL A 986 -34.58 -31.14 -3.83
C VAL A 986 -35.01 -32.12 -2.73
N ARG A 987 -35.59 -33.26 -3.12
CA ARG A 987 -36.09 -34.26 -2.18
C ARG A 987 -34.96 -34.88 -1.37
N GLY A 988 -33.82 -35.14 -2.00
CA GLY A 988 -32.60 -35.63 -1.37
C GLY A 988 -32.02 -34.59 -0.41
N ASP A 989 -31.93 -33.34 -0.85
CA ASP A 989 -31.40 -32.22 -0.03
C ASP A 989 -32.19 -32.06 1.27
N ILE A 990 -33.51 -32.10 1.19
CA ILE A 990 -34.41 -32.01 2.35
C ILE A 990 -34.28 -33.26 3.23
N ALA A 991 -34.20 -34.45 2.63
CA ALA A 991 -34.02 -35.69 3.39
C ALA A 991 -32.73 -35.66 4.22
N ARG A 992 -31.61 -35.26 3.61
CA ARG A 992 -30.31 -35.14 4.29
C ARG A 992 -30.29 -34.06 5.37
N ALA A 993 -30.96 -32.93 5.14
CA ALA A 993 -31.11 -31.88 6.16
C ALA A 993 -31.89 -32.38 7.39
N ILE A 994 -32.98 -33.10 7.18
CA ILE A 994 -33.83 -33.63 8.25
C ILE A 994 -33.15 -34.80 9.00
N MET A 995 -32.42 -35.66 8.29
CA MET A 995 -31.57 -36.69 8.90
C MET A 995 -30.46 -36.07 9.76
N TYR A 996 -29.81 -35.01 9.27
CA TYR A 996 -28.82 -34.25 10.05
C TYR A 996 -29.42 -33.71 11.34
N MET A 997 -30.60 -33.08 11.29
CA MET A 997 -31.27 -32.55 12.49
C MET A 997 -31.55 -33.65 13.53
N ALA A 998 -31.99 -34.82 13.09
CA ALA A 998 -32.25 -35.97 13.95
C ALA A 998 -30.99 -36.63 14.55
N VAL A 999 -29.79 -36.37 14.00
CA VAL A 999 -28.51 -36.80 14.59
C VAL A 999 -27.90 -35.71 15.46
N CYS A 1000 -27.86 -34.47 14.96
CA CYS A 1000 -27.27 -33.34 15.67
C CYS A 1000 -28.04 -33.03 16.97
N TYR A 1001 -29.37 -33.14 16.98
CA TYR A 1001 -30.22 -32.75 18.12
C TYR A 1001 -31.08 -33.90 18.69
N GLY A 1002 -30.89 -35.14 18.25
CA GLY A 1002 -31.75 -36.29 18.58
C GLY A 1002 -31.25 -37.27 19.64
N LEU A 1003 -30.20 -36.96 20.40
CA LEU A 1003 -29.74 -37.79 21.53
C LEU A 1003 -30.16 -37.19 22.87
N HIS A 1004 -30.66 -38.04 23.76
CA HIS A 1004 -31.03 -37.68 25.13
C HIS A 1004 -29.81 -37.17 25.91
N GLN A 1005 -29.76 -35.86 26.12
CA GLN A 1005 -28.81 -35.17 27.01
C GLN A 1005 -29.62 -34.21 27.91
N PRO A 1006 -29.13 -33.87 29.12
CA PRO A 1006 -29.77 -32.85 29.95
C PRO A 1006 -29.82 -31.51 29.18
N GLY A 1007 -31.03 -31.06 28.81
CA GLY A 1007 -31.23 -29.85 27.98
C GLY A 1007 -31.27 -30.07 26.45
N GLY A 1008 -31.21 -31.33 25.97
CA GLY A 1008 -31.31 -31.68 24.55
C GLY A 1008 -32.74 -31.65 23.98
N GLN A 1009 -32.88 -31.46 22.67
CA GLN A 1009 -34.19 -31.28 22.01
C GLN A 1009 -34.91 -32.59 21.65
N ASN A 1010 -34.19 -33.73 21.63
CA ASN A 1010 -34.75 -35.05 21.34
C ASN A 1010 -35.57 -35.09 20.04
N LEU A 1011 -34.95 -34.65 18.94
CA LEU A 1011 -35.57 -34.71 17.61
C LEU A 1011 -35.52 -36.14 17.04
N HIS A 1012 -36.66 -36.66 16.60
CA HIS A 1012 -36.80 -38.05 16.14
C HIS A 1012 -37.41 -38.13 14.73
N LEU A 1013 -37.06 -39.18 13.98
CA LEU A 1013 -37.70 -39.52 12.71
C LEU A 1013 -38.57 -40.75 12.93
N SER A 1014 -39.75 -40.78 12.32
CA SER A 1014 -40.75 -41.84 12.50
C SER A 1014 -41.57 -41.98 11.22
N ASP A 1015 -42.09 -43.18 10.95
CA ASP A 1015 -43.08 -43.37 9.88
C ASP A 1015 -44.50 -42.92 10.29
N SER A 1016 -44.68 -42.49 11.54
CA SER A 1016 -45.93 -41.93 12.07
C SER A 1016 -45.64 -40.64 12.87
N PRO A 1017 -45.19 -39.56 12.19
CA PRO A 1017 -44.72 -38.36 12.85
C PRO A 1017 -45.82 -37.68 13.68
N SER A 1018 -45.46 -37.25 14.89
CA SER A 1018 -46.32 -36.51 15.82
C SER A 1018 -45.58 -35.28 16.36
N ILE A 1019 -46.32 -34.16 16.45
CA ILE A 1019 -45.83 -32.90 17.04
C ILE A 1019 -45.47 -33.11 18.51
N GLU A 1020 -46.29 -33.86 19.27
CA GLU A 1020 -46.08 -34.09 20.70
C GLU A 1020 -44.78 -34.84 20.99
N ASN A 1021 -44.44 -35.80 20.13
CA ASN A 1021 -43.24 -36.62 20.23
C ASN A 1021 -42.02 -35.99 19.53
N ARG A 1022 -42.15 -34.78 18.95
CA ARG A 1022 -41.09 -34.11 18.18
C ARG A 1022 -40.57 -34.97 17.04
N GLU A 1023 -41.48 -35.68 16.37
CA GLU A 1023 -41.17 -36.59 15.27
C GLU A 1023 -41.51 -35.93 13.93
N MET A 1024 -40.55 -35.86 13.01
CA MET A 1024 -40.71 -35.15 11.74
C MET A 1024 -40.36 -36.04 10.54
N GLY A 1025 -41.20 -35.99 9.50
CA GLY A 1025 -40.98 -36.63 8.21
C GLY A 1025 -41.08 -38.15 8.23
N ILE A 1026 -41.72 -38.74 7.21
CA ILE A 1026 -41.88 -40.18 7.08
C ILE A 1026 -40.52 -40.81 6.79
N LEU A 1027 -39.93 -41.50 7.77
CA LEU A 1027 -38.56 -42.03 7.69
C LEU A 1027 -38.32 -42.88 6.43
N SER A 1028 -39.23 -43.79 6.11
CA SER A 1028 -39.16 -44.64 4.91
C SER A 1028 -39.14 -43.82 3.61
N THR A 1029 -39.87 -42.71 3.57
CA THR A 1029 -39.90 -41.79 2.43
C THR A 1029 -38.61 -40.99 2.33
N LEU A 1030 -38.07 -40.50 3.46
CA LEU A 1030 -36.81 -39.75 3.48
C LEU A 1030 -35.63 -40.62 3.06
N LEU A 1031 -35.59 -41.89 3.49
CA LEU A 1031 -34.57 -42.85 3.03
C LEU A 1031 -34.66 -43.09 1.53
N LYS A 1032 -35.88 -43.28 0.99
CA LYS A 1032 -36.10 -43.40 -0.45
C LYS A 1032 -35.65 -42.14 -1.21
N TRP A 1033 -35.96 -40.96 -0.71
CA TRP A 1033 -35.54 -39.70 -1.35
C TRP A 1033 -34.02 -39.52 -1.34
N ASN A 1034 -33.34 -39.88 -0.25
CA ASN A 1034 -31.87 -39.85 -0.20
C ASN A 1034 -31.21 -40.83 -1.20
N GLU A 1035 -31.84 -41.98 -1.46
CA GLU A 1035 -31.34 -42.95 -2.46
C GLU A 1035 -31.61 -42.50 -3.92
N VAL A 1036 -32.77 -41.89 -4.18
CA VAL A 1036 -33.20 -41.50 -5.53
C VAL A 1036 -32.59 -40.16 -5.99
N ASP A 1037 -32.28 -39.27 -5.05
CA ASP A 1037 -31.73 -37.93 -5.31
C ASP A 1037 -30.38 -37.75 -4.57
N PRO A 1038 -29.26 -38.23 -5.16
CA PRO A 1038 -27.94 -38.16 -4.55
C PRO A 1038 -27.40 -36.71 -4.48
N PRO A 1039 -26.41 -36.41 -3.60
CA PRO A 1039 -25.96 -35.05 -3.40
C PRO A 1039 -25.42 -34.38 -4.66
N SER A 1040 -26.05 -33.27 -5.03
CA SER A 1040 -25.68 -32.43 -6.17
C SER A 1040 -24.36 -31.69 -5.92
N ARG A 1041 -23.75 -31.15 -6.99
CA ARG A 1041 -22.54 -30.31 -6.85
C ARG A 1041 -22.84 -29.09 -5.99
N GLU A 1042 -24.00 -28.49 -6.17
CA GLU A 1042 -24.46 -27.30 -5.47
C GLU A 1042 -24.63 -27.57 -3.97
N GLU A 1043 -25.18 -28.72 -3.61
CA GLU A 1043 -25.35 -29.12 -2.21
C GLU A 1043 -24.00 -29.42 -1.52
N LYS A 1044 -23.07 -30.11 -2.21
CA LYS A 1044 -21.71 -30.35 -1.69
C LYS A 1044 -20.95 -29.05 -1.45
N LEU A 1045 -21.00 -28.13 -2.42
CA LEU A 1045 -20.39 -26.80 -2.29
C LEU A 1045 -21.02 -25.98 -1.16
N ARG A 1046 -22.33 -26.12 -0.94
CA ARG A 1046 -22.99 -25.49 0.21
C ARG A 1046 -22.48 -26.08 1.52
N ASN A 1047 -22.33 -27.40 1.61
CA ASN A 1047 -21.78 -28.08 2.80
C ASN A 1047 -20.35 -27.61 3.11
N ASP A 1048 -19.50 -27.50 2.08
CA ASP A 1048 -18.14 -26.95 2.20
C ASP A 1048 -18.15 -25.51 2.71
N ARG A 1049 -19.05 -24.66 2.19
CA ARG A 1049 -19.14 -23.25 2.59
C ARG A 1049 -19.62 -23.08 4.03
N VAL A 1050 -20.56 -23.90 4.49
CA VAL A 1050 -21.03 -23.85 5.88
C VAL A 1050 -19.88 -24.20 6.84
N CYS A 1051 -19.08 -25.21 6.52
CA CYS A 1051 -17.87 -25.54 7.29
C CYS A 1051 -16.81 -24.43 7.24
N LYS A 1052 -16.50 -23.92 6.05
CA LYS A 1052 -15.38 -22.98 5.88
C LYS A 1052 -15.66 -21.58 6.43
N PHE A 1053 -16.90 -21.10 6.33
CA PHE A 1053 -17.20 -19.68 6.54
C PHE A 1053 -18.18 -19.38 7.70
N TYR A 1054 -18.95 -20.36 8.20
CA TYR A 1054 -20.05 -20.06 9.13
C TYR A 1054 -20.08 -20.91 10.41
N GLN A 1055 -20.48 -22.19 10.32
CA GLN A 1055 -20.77 -23.00 11.50
C GLN A 1055 -19.63 -23.96 11.88
N HIS A 1056 -18.65 -24.15 10.99
CA HIS A 1056 -17.50 -25.03 11.21
C HIS A 1056 -17.87 -26.51 11.47
N ASN A 1057 -19.03 -26.92 10.96
CA ASN A 1057 -19.47 -28.31 10.93
C ASN A 1057 -20.02 -28.68 9.55
N ARG A 1058 -20.18 -29.99 9.32
CA ARG A 1058 -20.66 -30.55 8.05
C ARG A 1058 -21.87 -31.43 8.25
N ASN A 1059 -22.72 -31.52 7.23
CA ASN A 1059 -23.79 -32.51 7.15
C ASN A 1059 -23.19 -33.86 6.68
N PRO A 1060 -23.15 -34.90 7.55
CA PRO A 1060 -22.55 -36.18 7.20
C PRO A 1060 -23.28 -36.90 6.07
N PHE A 1061 -24.58 -36.64 5.90
CA PHE A 1061 -25.37 -37.30 4.87
C PHE A 1061 -25.15 -36.70 3.48
N VAL A 1062 -24.54 -35.50 3.39
CA VAL A 1062 -24.12 -34.90 2.11
C VAL A 1062 -22.76 -35.44 1.68
N ASP A 1063 -21.82 -35.58 2.62
CA ASP A 1063 -20.48 -36.13 2.35
C ASP A 1063 -20.53 -37.66 2.18
N HIS A 1064 -21.36 -38.35 2.98
CA HIS A 1064 -21.53 -39.79 3.05
C HIS A 1064 -23.02 -40.20 3.11
N PRO A 1065 -23.75 -40.14 1.97
CA PRO A 1065 -25.18 -40.50 1.91
C PRO A 1065 -25.50 -41.91 2.40
N GLU A 1066 -24.55 -42.84 2.30
CA GLU A 1066 -24.65 -44.22 2.74
C GLU A 1066 -24.87 -44.35 4.26
N TYR A 1067 -24.46 -43.36 5.06
CA TYR A 1067 -24.65 -43.38 6.51
C TYR A 1067 -26.14 -43.40 6.90
N ALA A 1068 -27.03 -42.88 6.05
CA ALA A 1068 -28.46 -42.95 6.28
C ALA A 1068 -28.94 -44.41 6.36
N SER A 1069 -28.47 -45.25 5.43
CA SER A 1069 -28.79 -46.67 5.40
C SER A 1069 -28.16 -47.42 6.58
N LEU A 1070 -26.91 -47.11 6.94
CA LEU A 1070 -26.23 -47.74 8.08
C LEU A 1070 -26.87 -47.42 9.44
N ILE A 1071 -27.57 -46.29 9.57
CA ILE A 1071 -28.22 -45.89 10.83
C ILE A 1071 -29.65 -46.43 10.92
N TRP A 1072 -30.44 -46.33 9.84
CA TRP A 1072 -31.89 -46.54 9.89
C TRP A 1072 -32.41 -47.76 9.09
N LYS A 1073 -31.63 -48.32 8.16
CA LYS A 1073 -32.02 -49.54 7.43
C LYS A 1073 -31.58 -50.75 8.27
N ARG A 1074 -32.53 -51.52 8.82
CA ARG A 1074 -32.20 -52.73 9.59
C ARG A 1074 -31.53 -53.75 8.66
N VAL A 1075 -30.25 -54.08 8.90
CA VAL A 1075 -29.70 -55.38 8.46
C VAL A 1075 -30.36 -56.43 9.35
N THR A 1076 -31.31 -57.18 8.79
CA THR A 1076 -31.70 -58.47 9.38
C THR A 1076 -30.55 -59.43 9.09
N PRO A 1077 -30.02 -60.17 10.09
CA PRO A 1077 -29.00 -61.16 9.83
C PRO A 1077 -29.69 -62.40 9.24
N THR A 1078 -29.67 -62.56 7.92
CA THR A 1078 -29.97 -63.85 7.31
C THR A 1078 -28.70 -64.70 7.35
N HIS A 1079 -28.65 -65.58 8.34
CA HIS A 1079 -27.97 -66.86 8.18
C HIS A 1079 -28.50 -67.53 6.92
N GLN A 1080 -27.68 -67.72 5.90
CA GLN A 1080 -27.84 -68.83 4.97
C GLN A 1080 -26.47 -69.34 4.51
N ASN A 1081 -26.11 -70.49 5.09
CA ASN A 1081 -25.04 -71.37 4.66
C ASN A 1081 -25.25 -71.82 3.20
N TRP A 1082 -24.14 -71.96 2.48
CA TRP A 1082 -23.79 -73.03 1.52
C TRP A 1082 -24.95 -73.77 0.80
N ARG A 1083 -25.04 -73.64 -0.54
CA ARG A 1083 -24.84 -74.73 -1.55
C ARG A 1083 -25.33 -74.33 -2.96
N PHE A 1084 -24.49 -74.63 -3.95
CA PHE A 1084 -24.72 -74.69 -5.41
C PHE A 1084 -25.95 -75.55 -5.79
N PRO A 1085 -26.65 -75.31 -6.93
CA PRO A 1085 -26.19 -75.82 -8.23
C PRO A 1085 -26.53 -74.94 -9.46
N ALA A 1086 -26.12 -75.46 -10.61
CA ALA A 1086 -25.96 -74.84 -11.91
C ALA A 1086 -27.20 -74.82 -12.83
N LYS A 1087 -27.04 -74.06 -13.93
CA LYS A 1087 -27.50 -74.28 -15.33
C LYS A 1087 -29.01 -74.14 -15.70
N LYS A 1088 -29.18 -73.43 -16.84
CA LYS A 1088 -30.27 -73.47 -17.86
C LYS A 1088 -31.60 -72.84 -17.42
N GLU A 1089 -32.39 -72.12 -18.23
CA GLU A 1089 -32.63 -71.96 -19.68
C GLU A 1089 -33.30 -70.57 -19.89
N LEU A 1090 -32.99 -69.79 -20.93
CA LEU A 1090 -33.77 -69.58 -22.17
C LEU A 1090 -35.26 -69.13 -22.04
N MET A 1091 -35.60 -68.12 -22.86
CA MET A 1091 -36.93 -67.59 -23.26
C MET A 1091 -37.55 -66.43 -22.44
N LYS A 1092 -37.23 -65.18 -22.82
CA LYS A 1092 -38.05 -64.31 -23.70
C LYS A 1092 -37.39 -62.95 -23.91
#